data_AF-A0A2E9KN57-F1
#
_entry.id   AF-A0A2E9KN57-F1
#
_cell.length_a   1.000
_cell.length_b   1.000
_cell.length_c   1.000
_cell.angle_alpha   90.00
_cell.angle_beta   90.00
_cell.angle_gamma   90.00
#
_symmetry.space_group_name_H-M   'P 1'
#
loop_
_entity.id
_entity.type
_entity.pdbx_description
1 polymer ?
#
loop_
_entity_poly.entity_id
_entity_poly.type
_entity_poly.pdbx_seq_one_letter_code
_entity_poly.pdbx_strand_id
1 'polypeptide(L)'
;MMDFFYEDDHRPESPMHPFEAIKKCIVKTGDLGGRASRSEFWNFFWFYLILAPILFVADIFYKIMILSLSSLVGIGLLDTLFFVPLSYLVLFTQLALFYSFTSVTVRRLHDLGRSGWWLISTPIPLLNFVLPFFLVQEGEYNKNEYGSVPDNDPINASIMEIMYAMPDNMSMAFKSAWKGRERVLAVFAGVFLASLVITTVLAYSAGLNGAFLQFSLQDEIFDGKVDFANDPGQDSEGRTNDSLLWETACSELIQMDEISDCGLVFGRQGVRVSGFLDDGAIIPQPLNAVGVTSTVGDWNNVSWEYPEAYDSGPPINDKRTIRFYGEGIWDGDLGERHSNRVIYGSWPGSAEEAASNRSIILPSQIAGKAGVGVNDTLESLTFSYTYDYLGYQDIPSGFDDCPGYEYFNLDSGFLYCQVNMTVYDLKVAAVYQEGGAGNPTLLFNPIMVSASVLNDSQKLTLMDNDHGYLGIAVDRNQLPSSSTSAATKWLDGLKGEIEGSNYTIGNDIMVEYNDLISGSILFLELLLGLISVFDYILMIPIVILSFSVLIYGLILSLEQRRREISIHRVIGGTESTLGSLILRELSVVSVLGWFLGYVLAMASVPVVLDAVGFMAFEKSDFRVVPTLSGLATFLIFLVTVGITLLFGSSRTSEFLSIEIDEGVRRVAPRKRSRFWLHLLVFFVGVLSFVESWIESNGGFGPWGPKGINSNFIVDGLLFLFGPFFLWIGGALVLGRIGAAGPRIFTTLFGWTPVLTDIKRGLRGSGSSESVNRLAIILLLTLSIVTVAAVQGYTGTLVDERTTSAQTGADLQVQFDEPISQQRAMEEVTLAIQRADVSEIDSIDYMTSVGDIFTNQKGEGSLLRTWIVFDGHEDTLQWDEQAIPGSDIGAVSDDWALSGFTAGGAARNQLDISKSDVGSNVTLQYTSYGFGGFDSEMNPIITSTITEAEVTYMGGHRWVPGLLSSESSQAIVIGEGTYKLLLGPSAVTDYTSNRWFFELCDQSQKDCKNALKTLGVEVSNGEGVSSASDWGTNHEGNERTGGLIFGTPGLLSLQFVVASLASIASAFVFLSLVLSQRKKELAILQAIGASPAQVLRLVLFEIMAILLVSMALGVILGLAISESFNGFFGVFGFIFQIFLGQSAPIDRDLVWPWTELIIVNASVLVAVVIALLLTTRRALKSDLAIVLKGE
;
A
#
# COMPACT_ATOMS: atom_id res chain seq x y z
N MET A 1 7.83 -80.40 -4.31
CA MET A 1 7.38 -79.87 -5.60
C MET A 1 6.41 -78.76 -5.23
N MET A 2 6.92 -77.52 -5.15
CA MET A 2 6.15 -76.33 -4.77
C MET A 2 5.71 -75.67 -6.08
N ASP A 3 4.42 -75.71 -6.38
CA ASP A 3 3.85 -74.88 -7.43
C ASP A 3 3.77 -73.44 -6.90
N PHE A 4 4.73 -72.62 -7.36
CA PHE A 4 4.63 -71.17 -7.32
C PHE A 4 3.47 -70.78 -8.25
N PHE A 5 2.33 -70.39 -7.68
CA PHE A 5 1.34 -69.60 -8.42
C PHE A 5 1.99 -68.24 -8.73
N TYR A 6 2.50 -68.08 -9.95
CA TYR A 6 2.56 -66.76 -10.57
C TYR A 6 1.10 -66.42 -10.92
N GLU A 7 0.55 -65.44 -10.24
CA GLU A 7 -0.69 -64.79 -10.65
C GLU A 7 -0.35 -64.04 -11.95
N ASP A 8 -0.76 -64.58 -13.09
CA ASP A 8 -0.65 -63.84 -14.36
C ASP A 8 -1.64 -62.66 -14.30
N ASP A 9 -1.13 -61.47 -13.95
CA ASP A 9 -1.87 -60.20 -13.95
C ASP A 9 -2.32 -59.85 -15.38
N HIS A 10 -3.44 -60.43 -15.83
CA HIS A 10 -4.03 -60.11 -17.13
C HIS A 10 -4.75 -58.76 -17.08
N ARG A 11 -4.56 -57.94 -18.12
CA ARG A 11 -5.27 -56.67 -18.25
C ARG A 11 -6.76 -56.94 -18.51
N PRO A 12 -7.68 -56.17 -17.93
CA PRO A 12 -9.12 -56.41 -18.06
C PRO A 12 -9.56 -56.34 -19.51
N GLU A 13 -10.21 -57.40 -19.98
CA GLU A 13 -10.73 -57.51 -21.35
C GLU A 13 -11.95 -56.61 -21.58
N SER A 14 -12.73 -56.34 -20.52
CA SER A 14 -13.92 -55.49 -20.60
C SER A 14 -13.64 -54.04 -20.23
N PRO A 15 -14.08 -53.06 -21.05
CA PRO A 15 -13.99 -51.65 -20.71
C PRO A 15 -14.92 -51.33 -19.53
N MET A 16 -14.44 -50.46 -18.64
CA MET A 16 -15.20 -50.00 -17.48
C MET A 16 -16.39 -49.13 -17.91
N HIS A 17 -17.56 -49.33 -17.29
CA HIS A 17 -18.76 -48.53 -17.57
C HIS A 17 -18.62 -47.09 -17.04
N PRO A 18 -19.17 -46.06 -17.72
CA PRO A 18 -18.98 -44.65 -17.32
C PRO A 18 -19.36 -44.34 -15.87
N PHE A 19 -20.50 -44.84 -15.39
CA PHE A 19 -20.94 -44.63 -13.99
C PHE A 19 -20.00 -45.27 -12.96
N GLU A 20 -19.47 -46.46 -13.27
CA GLU A 20 -18.51 -47.13 -12.39
C GLU A 20 -17.16 -46.38 -12.40
N ALA A 21 -16.75 -45.84 -13.55
CA ALA A 21 -15.54 -45.02 -13.65
C ALA A 21 -15.64 -43.75 -12.79
N ILE A 22 -16.77 -43.01 -12.87
CA ILE A 22 -17.04 -41.83 -12.04
C ILE A 22 -16.89 -42.15 -10.56
N LYS A 23 -17.55 -43.23 -10.16
CA LYS A 23 -17.57 -43.73 -8.78
C LYS A 23 -16.18 -44.16 -8.29
N LYS A 24 -15.43 -44.93 -9.09
CA LYS A 24 -14.06 -45.36 -8.74
C LYS A 24 -13.12 -44.17 -8.64
N CYS A 25 -13.25 -43.17 -9.51
CA CYS A 25 -12.48 -41.93 -9.43
C CYS A 25 -12.81 -41.09 -8.18
N ILE A 26 -14.08 -40.94 -7.83
CA ILE A 26 -14.49 -40.23 -6.60
C ILE A 26 -13.98 -40.96 -5.35
N VAL A 27 -14.11 -42.29 -5.29
CA VAL A 27 -13.62 -43.10 -4.14
C VAL A 27 -12.09 -43.05 -4.01
N LYS A 28 -11.39 -43.12 -5.15
CA LYS A 28 -9.92 -43.05 -5.21
C LYS A 28 -9.42 -41.60 -5.29
N THR A 29 -10.23 -40.61 -4.95
CA THR A 29 -9.79 -39.21 -4.89
C THR A 29 -8.71 -39.06 -3.81
N GLY A 30 -7.59 -38.45 -4.21
CA GLY A 30 -6.39 -38.33 -3.37
C GLY A 30 -5.53 -39.59 -3.28
N ASP A 31 -5.92 -40.70 -3.93
CA ASP A 31 -5.02 -41.84 -4.15
C ASP A 31 -4.08 -41.51 -5.31
N LEU A 32 -2.81 -41.24 -4.98
CA LEU A 32 -1.74 -41.01 -5.93
C LEU A 32 -0.82 -42.24 -6.09
N GLY A 33 -1.11 -43.34 -5.40
CA GLY A 33 -0.21 -44.50 -5.26
C GLY A 33 -0.65 -45.75 -6.02
N GLY A 34 -1.29 -45.59 -7.19
CA GLY A 34 -1.79 -46.72 -7.98
C GLY A 34 -1.89 -46.41 -9.48
N ARG A 35 -2.56 -47.31 -10.21
CA ARG A 35 -2.72 -47.25 -11.68
C ARG A 35 -4.19 -47.10 -12.07
N ALA A 36 -4.46 -46.42 -13.19
CA ALA A 36 -5.79 -46.25 -13.74
C ALA A 36 -5.84 -46.74 -15.20
N SER A 37 -6.86 -47.54 -15.53
CA SER A 37 -7.06 -48.04 -16.89
C SER A 37 -7.49 -46.91 -17.85
N ARG A 38 -7.41 -47.17 -19.17
CA ARG A 38 -7.88 -46.22 -20.19
C ARG A 38 -9.36 -45.89 -20.01
N SER A 39 -10.19 -46.91 -19.80
CA SER A 39 -11.64 -46.73 -19.63
C SER A 39 -11.99 -46.01 -18.32
N GLU A 40 -11.19 -46.18 -17.25
CA GLU A 40 -11.36 -45.40 -16.02
C GLU A 40 -11.08 -43.92 -16.27
N PHE A 41 -9.93 -43.60 -16.90
CA PHE A 41 -9.52 -42.22 -17.17
C PHE A 41 -10.45 -41.49 -18.17
N TRP A 42 -10.70 -42.07 -19.34
CA TRP A 42 -11.43 -41.36 -20.40
C TRP A 42 -12.90 -41.12 -20.07
N ASN A 43 -13.56 -42.06 -19.39
CA ASN A 43 -14.93 -41.86 -18.94
C ASN A 43 -15.02 -40.74 -17.89
N PHE A 44 -14.05 -40.67 -16.96
CA PHE A 44 -13.99 -39.57 -15.99
C PHE A 44 -13.63 -38.24 -16.63
N PHE A 45 -12.73 -38.24 -17.61
CA PHE A 45 -12.37 -37.05 -18.39
C PHE A 45 -13.59 -36.45 -19.07
N TRP A 46 -14.41 -37.26 -19.77
CA TRP A 46 -15.63 -36.78 -20.41
C TRP A 46 -16.67 -36.26 -19.42
N PHE A 47 -16.84 -36.94 -18.29
CA PHE A 47 -17.69 -36.47 -17.20
C PHE A 47 -17.23 -35.10 -16.68
N TYR A 48 -15.93 -34.96 -16.40
CA TYR A 48 -15.34 -33.70 -15.91
C TYR A 48 -15.46 -32.57 -16.95
N LEU A 49 -15.21 -32.88 -18.24
CA LEU A 49 -15.29 -31.91 -19.33
C LEU A 49 -16.69 -31.31 -19.49
N ILE A 50 -17.75 -32.10 -19.23
CA ILE A 50 -19.14 -31.63 -19.32
C ILE A 50 -19.57 -30.95 -18.02
N LEU A 51 -19.21 -31.50 -16.86
CA LEU A 51 -19.66 -31.00 -15.57
C LEU A 51 -18.99 -29.68 -15.18
N ALA A 52 -17.71 -29.49 -15.51
CA ALA A 52 -16.97 -28.29 -15.11
C ALA A 52 -17.57 -26.99 -15.69
N PRO A 53 -17.92 -26.88 -16.99
CA PRO A 53 -18.62 -25.71 -17.54
C PRO A 53 -20.00 -25.48 -16.91
N ILE A 54 -20.75 -26.55 -16.63
CA ILE A 54 -22.08 -26.46 -15.98
C ILE A 54 -21.94 -25.86 -14.58
N LEU A 55 -20.98 -26.36 -13.80
CA LEU A 55 -20.70 -25.83 -12.47
C LEU A 55 -20.17 -24.40 -12.54
N PHE A 56 -19.43 -24.02 -13.58
CA PHE A 56 -18.97 -22.65 -13.78
C PHE A 56 -20.14 -21.68 -13.99
N VAL A 57 -21.09 -22.04 -14.85
CA VAL A 57 -22.31 -21.26 -15.05
C VAL A 57 -23.15 -21.22 -13.76
N ALA A 58 -23.29 -22.36 -13.06
CA ALA A 58 -24.01 -22.41 -11.79
C ALA A 58 -23.35 -21.55 -10.69
N ASP A 59 -22.01 -21.44 -10.67
CA ASP A 59 -21.26 -20.58 -9.75
C ASP A 59 -21.62 -19.10 -9.96
N ILE A 60 -21.75 -18.65 -11.22
CA ILE A 60 -22.18 -17.28 -11.55
C ILE A 60 -23.56 -16.99 -10.96
N PHE A 61 -24.56 -17.85 -11.27
CA PHE A 61 -25.92 -17.67 -10.76
C PHE A 61 -26.00 -17.74 -9.23
N TYR A 62 -25.25 -18.66 -8.63
CA TYR A 62 -25.20 -18.81 -7.17
C TYR A 62 -24.58 -17.58 -6.50
N LYS A 63 -23.53 -17.00 -7.08
CA LYS A 63 -22.92 -15.75 -6.58
C LYS A 63 -23.86 -14.56 -6.69
N ILE A 64 -24.57 -14.41 -7.81
CA ILE A 64 -25.57 -13.36 -8.00
C ILE A 64 -26.67 -13.48 -6.93
N MET A 65 -27.15 -14.70 -6.67
CA MET A 65 -28.15 -14.96 -5.63
C MET A 65 -27.63 -14.61 -4.23
N ILE A 66 -26.39 -14.98 -3.90
CA ILE A 66 -25.77 -14.63 -2.61
C ILE A 66 -25.55 -13.12 -2.48
N LEU A 67 -25.12 -12.45 -3.55
CA LEU A 67 -24.93 -11.00 -3.59
C LEU A 67 -26.25 -10.23 -3.37
N SER A 68 -27.32 -10.71 -4.00
CA SER A 68 -28.68 -10.16 -3.82
C SER A 68 -29.19 -10.38 -2.39
N LEU A 69 -28.77 -11.46 -1.72
CA LEU A 69 -29.14 -11.72 -0.34
C LEU A 69 -28.33 -10.87 0.65
N SER A 70 -27.04 -10.60 0.36
CA SER A 70 -26.22 -9.68 1.17
C SER A 70 -26.75 -8.25 1.14
N SER A 71 -27.12 -7.73 -0.04
CA SER A 71 -27.64 -6.37 -0.18
C SER A 71 -28.93 -6.16 0.63
N LEU A 72 -29.77 -7.19 0.75
CA LEU A 72 -30.98 -7.17 1.57
C LEU A 72 -30.69 -7.09 3.08
N VAL A 73 -29.57 -7.68 3.54
CA VAL A 73 -29.20 -7.72 4.97
C VAL A 73 -28.48 -6.45 5.41
N GLY A 74 -27.68 -5.83 4.54
CA GLY A 74 -27.10 -4.49 4.74
C GLY A 74 -26.10 -4.35 5.92
N ILE A 75 -25.60 -5.47 6.47
CA ILE A 75 -24.68 -5.48 7.61
C ILE A 75 -23.29 -5.96 7.15
N GLY A 76 -22.33 -5.04 7.02
CA GLY A 76 -21.01 -5.33 6.45
C GLY A 76 -20.18 -6.40 7.19
N LEU A 77 -20.41 -6.61 8.49
CA LEU A 77 -19.73 -7.67 9.25
C LEU A 77 -20.29 -9.08 8.95
N LEU A 78 -21.56 -9.19 8.56
CA LEU A 78 -22.15 -10.45 8.10
C LEU A 78 -21.73 -10.77 6.66
N ASP A 79 -21.58 -9.75 5.82
CA ASP A 79 -21.07 -9.93 4.44
C ASP A 79 -19.69 -10.57 4.43
N THR A 80 -18.76 -10.00 5.19
CA THR A 80 -17.37 -10.48 5.25
C THR A 80 -17.25 -11.87 5.88
N LEU A 81 -18.01 -12.17 6.94
CA LEU A 81 -17.87 -13.43 7.69
C LEU A 81 -18.72 -14.58 7.15
N PHE A 82 -19.84 -14.30 6.49
CA PHE A 82 -20.80 -15.34 6.07
C PHE A 82 -21.04 -15.36 4.57
N PHE A 83 -21.47 -14.24 3.97
CA PHE A 83 -21.87 -14.24 2.55
C PHE A 83 -20.69 -14.42 1.60
N VAL A 84 -19.57 -13.73 1.86
CA VAL A 84 -18.34 -13.88 1.06
C VAL A 84 -17.84 -15.34 1.07
N PRO A 85 -17.61 -16.01 2.22
CA PRO A 85 -17.22 -17.43 2.22
C PRO A 85 -18.25 -18.35 1.56
N LEU A 86 -19.54 -18.09 1.77
CA LEU A 86 -20.63 -18.89 1.22
C LEU A 86 -20.69 -18.79 -0.31
N SER A 87 -20.36 -17.63 -0.88
CA SER A 87 -20.31 -17.38 -2.33
C SER A 87 -19.30 -18.27 -3.07
N TYR A 88 -18.26 -18.74 -2.37
CA TYR A 88 -17.24 -19.63 -2.92
C TYR A 88 -17.59 -21.13 -2.80
N LEU A 89 -18.76 -21.50 -2.27
CA LEU A 89 -19.17 -22.91 -2.10
C LEU A 89 -19.09 -23.70 -3.41
N VAL A 90 -19.65 -23.18 -4.50
CA VAL A 90 -19.67 -23.87 -5.79
C VAL A 90 -18.25 -23.94 -6.37
N LEU A 91 -17.46 -22.88 -6.28
CA LEU A 91 -16.03 -22.92 -6.56
C LEU A 91 -15.33 -24.06 -5.81
N PHE A 92 -15.53 -24.22 -4.50
CA PHE A 92 -14.93 -25.33 -3.73
C PHE A 92 -15.31 -26.71 -4.27
N THR A 93 -16.56 -26.90 -4.71
CA THR A 93 -16.97 -28.16 -5.33
C THR A 93 -16.25 -28.42 -6.65
N GLN A 94 -16.01 -27.39 -7.46
CA GLN A 94 -15.19 -27.49 -8.66
C GLN A 94 -13.75 -27.87 -8.32
N LEU A 95 -13.17 -27.26 -7.28
CA LEU A 95 -11.79 -27.58 -6.85
C LEU A 95 -11.67 -29.03 -6.40
N ALA A 96 -12.66 -29.55 -5.68
CA ALA A 96 -12.69 -30.96 -5.26
C ALA A 96 -12.78 -31.92 -6.47
N LEU A 97 -13.58 -31.59 -7.48
CA LEU A 97 -13.69 -32.37 -8.70
C LEU A 97 -12.42 -32.30 -9.55
N PHE A 98 -11.79 -31.13 -9.64
CA PHE A 98 -10.50 -30.96 -10.30
C PHE A 98 -9.40 -31.76 -9.58
N TYR A 99 -9.41 -31.79 -8.25
CA TYR A 99 -8.51 -32.64 -7.48
C TYR A 99 -8.73 -34.15 -7.77
N SER A 100 -9.99 -34.56 -7.95
CA SER A 100 -10.33 -35.92 -8.37
C SER A 100 -9.80 -36.24 -9.77
N PHE A 101 -9.90 -35.26 -10.69
CA PHE A 101 -9.38 -35.35 -12.06
C PHE A 101 -7.85 -35.47 -12.10
N THR A 102 -7.15 -34.66 -11.32
CA THR A 102 -5.69 -34.73 -11.24
C THR A 102 -5.22 -36.06 -10.66
N SER A 103 -5.90 -36.59 -9.63
CA SER A 103 -5.60 -37.92 -9.08
C SER A 103 -5.73 -39.04 -10.12
N VAL A 104 -6.81 -39.10 -10.90
CA VAL A 104 -6.93 -40.12 -11.96
C VAL A 104 -5.91 -39.92 -13.08
N THR A 105 -5.54 -38.68 -13.40
CA THR A 105 -4.53 -38.38 -14.41
C THR A 105 -3.14 -38.86 -13.99
N VAL A 106 -2.78 -38.66 -12.71
CA VAL A 106 -1.53 -39.20 -12.13
C VAL A 106 -1.53 -40.73 -12.20
N ARG A 107 -2.62 -41.39 -11.79
CA ARG A 107 -2.76 -42.86 -11.88
C ARG A 107 -2.72 -43.38 -13.33
N ARG A 108 -3.18 -42.59 -14.31
CA ARG A 108 -3.07 -42.91 -15.74
C ARG A 108 -1.62 -42.85 -16.22
N LEU A 109 -0.85 -41.85 -15.79
CA LEU A 109 0.59 -41.75 -16.09
C LEU A 109 1.38 -42.90 -15.45
N HIS A 110 1.03 -43.27 -14.22
CA HIS A 110 1.61 -44.41 -13.52
C HIS A 110 1.34 -45.74 -14.23
N ASP A 111 0.21 -45.88 -14.93
CA ASP A 111 -0.07 -47.06 -15.76
C ASP A 111 0.90 -47.20 -16.96
N LEU A 112 1.60 -46.13 -17.32
CA LEU A 112 2.60 -46.08 -18.40
C LEU A 112 4.05 -46.13 -17.88
N GLY A 113 4.24 -46.40 -16.59
CA GLY A 113 5.57 -46.34 -15.95
C GLY A 113 6.14 -44.91 -15.85
N ARG A 114 5.32 -43.89 -16.08
CA ARG A 114 5.73 -42.47 -16.03
C ARG A 114 5.38 -41.88 -14.67
N SER A 115 6.18 -40.92 -14.21
CA SER A 115 5.88 -40.19 -12.97
C SER A 115 4.73 -39.19 -13.16
N GLY A 116 3.95 -38.93 -12.10
CA GLY A 116 2.93 -37.89 -12.09
C GLY A 116 3.45 -36.46 -12.36
N TRP A 117 4.77 -36.24 -12.27
CA TRP A 117 5.42 -34.95 -12.55
C TRP A 117 5.24 -34.46 -13.99
N TRP A 118 4.94 -35.36 -14.92
CA TRP A 118 4.58 -34.97 -16.29
C TRP A 118 3.34 -34.07 -16.34
N LEU A 119 2.46 -34.10 -15.34
CA LEU A 119 1.32 -33.21 -15.24
C LEU A 119 1.71 -31.72 -15.11
N ILE A 120 2.87 -31.42 -14.51
CA ILE A 120 3.37 -30.04 -14.34
C ILE A 120 3.88 -29.44 -15.65
N SER A 121 4.10 -30.26 -16.69
CA SER A 121 4.49 -29.77 -18.01
C SER A 121 3.36 -29.07 -18.80
N THR A 122 2.13 -29.09 -18.27
CA THR A 122 0.93 -28.50 -18.89
C THR A 122 0.93 -26.99 -19.15
N PRO A 123 1.68 -26.11 -18.43
CA PRO A 123 1.76 -24.69 -18.77
C PRO A 123 2.67 -24.41 -19.98
N ILE A 124 3.46 -25.38 -20.45
CA ILE A 124 4.46 -25.19 -21.51
C ILE A 124 3.82 -25.57 -22.86
N PRO A 125 3.57 -24.61 -23.78
CA PRO A 125 2.79 -24.85 -25.00
C PRO A 125 3.31 -25.99 -25.89
N LEU A 126 4.63 -26.16 -25.97
CA LEU A 126 5.28 -27.23 -26.74
C LEU A 126 5.17 -28.61 -26.08
N LEU A 127 5.11 -28.70 -24.74
CA LEU A 127 4.99 -29.97 -24.01
C LEU A 127 3.53 -30.43 -23.87
N ASN A 128 2.56 -29.54 -24.12
CA ASN A 128 1.13 -29.87 -24.14
C ASN A 128 0.72 -30.87 -25.21
N PHE A 129 1.56 -31.15 -26.22
CA PHE A 129 1.32 -32.22 -27.18
C PHE A 129 1.79 -33.59 -26.68
N VAL A 130 2.75 -33.62 -25.74
CA VAL A 130 3.36 -34.86 -25.24
C VAL A 130 2.45 -35.56 -24.23
N LEU A 131 1.77 -34.80 -23.37
CA LEU A 131 0.92 -35.37 -22.33
C LEU A 131 -0.32 -36.09 -22.89
N PRO A 132 -1.12 -35.52 -23.82
CA PRO A 132 -2.24 -36.22 -24.45
C PRO A 132 -1.79 -37.49 -25.18
N PHE A 133 -0.62 -37.43 -25.83
CA PHE A 133 -0.02 -38.59 -26.48
C PHE A 133 0.23 -39.73 -25.48
N PHE A 134 0.77 -39.44 -24.28
CA PHE A 134 0.91 -40.45 -23.23
C PHE A 134 -0.45 -40.97 -22.75
N LEU A 135 -1.42 -40.10 -22.47
CA LEU A 135 -2.71 -40.50 -21.90
C LEU A 135 -3.51 -41.46 -22.81
N VAL A 136 -3.29 -41.40 -24.14
CA VAL A 136 -3.90 -42.31 -25.13
C VAL A 136 -3.20 -43.66 -25.22
N GLN A 137 -1.91 -43.79 -24.88
CA GLN A 137 -1.13 -45.03 -25.02
C GLN A 137 -1.64 -46.21 -24.21
N GLU A 138 -1.21 -47.44 -24.54
CA GLU A 138 -1.47 -48.64 -23.74
C GLU A 138 -0.59 -48.63 -22.50
N GLY A 139 -1.16 -49.02 -21.37
CA GLY A 139 -0.39 -49.19 -20.14
C GLY A 139 0.40 -50.49 -20.14
N GLU A 140 1.33 -50.60 -19.21
CA GLU A 140 2.23 -51.74 -19.10
C GLU A 140 1.48 -53.01 -18.70
N TYR A 141 1.80 -54.14 -19.35
CA TYR A 141 1.11 -55.42 -19.13
C TYR A 141 1.53 -56.15 -17.86
N ASN A 142 2.65 -55.75 -17.26
CA ASN A 142 3.19 -56.36 -16.05
C ASN A 142 3.05 -55.40 -14.86
N LYS A 143 3.20 -55.93 -13.65
CA LYS A 143 3.39 -55.13 -12.44
C LYS A 143 4.59 -54.18 -12.62
N ASN A 144 4.38 -52.90 -12.31
CA ASN A 144 5.42 -51.87 -12.38
C ASN A 144 5.66 -51.24 -11.00
N GLU A 145 6.54 -50.22 -10.93
CA GLU A 145 6.89 -49.52 -9.68
C GLU A 145 5.67 -48.88 -8.97
N TYR A 146 4.56 -48.69 -9.69
CA TYR A 146 3.33 -48.08 -9.19
C TYR A 146 2.21 -49.08 -8.86
N GLY A 147 2.46 -50.39 -8.98
CA GLY A 147 1.53 -51.45 -8.56
C GLY A 147 1.14 -52.46 -9.65
N SER A 148 0.23 -53.37 -9.27
CA SER A 148 -0.35 -54.39 -10.16
C SER A 148 -1.23 -53.79 -11.24
N VAL A 149 -1.48 -54.56 -12.30
CA VAL A 149 -2.30 -54.13 -13.45
C VAL A 149 -3.71 -53.71 -12.97
N PRO A 150 -4.33 -52.64 -13.52
CA PRO A 150 -5.66 -52.21 -13.09
C PRO A 150 -6.72 -53.28 -13.36
N ASP A 151 -7.53 -53.61 -12.37
CA ASP A 151 -8.51 -54.71 -12.39
C ASP A 151 -9.88 -54.37 -13.03
N ASN A 152 -10.20 -53.10 -13.30
CA ASN A 152 -11.52 -52.63 -13.77
C ASN A 152 -12.75 -53.14 -13.00
N ASP A 153 -12.56 -53.77 -11.85
CA ASP A 153 -13.66 -54.34 -11.08
C ASP A 153 -14.64 -53.25 -10.61
N PRO A 154 -15.96 -53.49 -10.75
CA PRO A 154 -17.00 -52.59 -10.30
C PRO A 154 -17.01 -52.50 -8.77
N ILE A 155 -17.22 -51.30 -8.24
CA ILE A 155 -17.30 -51.11 -6.80
C ILE A 155 -18.72 -51.53 -6.37
N ASN A 156 -18.87 -52.54 -5.52
CA ASN A 156 -20.20 -53.05 -5.15
C ASN A 156 -21.07 -52.08 -4.32
N ALA A 157 -20.51 -51.01 -3.75
CA ALA A 157 -21.26 -50.00 -2.97
C ALA A 157 -21.93 -48.97 -3.89
N SER A 158 -23.15 -48.49 -3.67
CA SER A 158 -23.77 -47.45 -4.53
C SER A 158 -23.08 -46.08 -4.40
N ILE A 159 -23.25 -45.16 -5.38
CA ILE A 159 -22.76 -43.77 -5.27
C ILE A 159 -23.31 -43.09 -4.01
N MET A 160 -24.55 -43.40 -3.65
CA MET A 160 -25.19 -42.87 -2.45
C MET A 160 -24.55 -43.45 -1.17
N GLU A 161 -24.22 -44.75 -1.14
CA GLU A 161 -23.47 -45.36 -0.03
C GLU A 161 -22.05 -44.82 0.08
N ILE A 162 -21.38 -44.55 -1.04
CA ILE A 162 -20.06 -43.91 -1.08
C ILE A 162 -20.13 -42.46 -0.57
N MET A 163 -21.16 -41.71 -1.00
CA MET A 163 -21.41 -40.34 -0.57
C MET A 163 -21.81 -40.27 0.90
N TYR A 164 -22.54 -41.26 1.43
CA TYR A 164 -22.83 -41.40 2.86
C TYR A 164 -21.63 -41.90 3.67
N ALA A 165 -20.76 -42.72 3.09
CA ALA A 165 -19.51 -43.18 3.72
C ALA A 165 -18.39 -42.13 3.65
N MET A 166 -18.52 -41.09 2.81
CA MET A 166 -17.55 -40.01 2.72
C MET A 166 -17.50 -39.16 4.00
N PRO A 167 -18.64 -38.72 4.59
CA PRO A 167 -18.70 -38.21 5.95
C PRO A 167 -18.05 -39.14 6.97
N ASP A 168 -18.27 -40.45 6.87
CA ASP A 168 -17.68 -41.41 7.80
C ASP A 168 -16.15 -41.49 7.65
N ASN A 169 -15.64 -41.57 6.41
CA ASN A 169 -14.22 -41.57 6.09
C ASN A 169 -13.53 -40.27 6.47
N MET A 170 -14.18 -39.13 6.23
CA MET A 170 -13.72 -37.82 6.69
C MET A 170 -13.78 -37.73 8.21
N SER A 171 -14.82 -38.27 8.86
CA SER A 171 -14.90 -38.34 10.33
C SER A 171 -13.81 -39.25 10.89
N MET A 172 -13.47 -40.34 10.21
CA MET A 172 -12.40 -41.26 10.63
C MET A 172 -11.03 -40.60 10.46
N ALA A 173 -10.79 -39.93 9.33
CA ALA A 173 -9.58 -39.14 9.12
C ALA A 173 -9.47 -38.00 10.14
N PHE A 174 -10.58 -37.32 10.43
CA PHE A 174 -10.66 -36.26 11.43
C PHE A 174 -10.45 -36.79 12.85
N LYS A 175 -11.05 -37.93 13.22
CA LYS A 175 -10.83 -38.62 14.49
C LYS A 175 -9.38 -39.09 14.62
N SER A 176 -8.79 -39.61 13.54
CA SER A 176 -7.36 -39.97 13.48
C SER A 176 -6.49 -38.74 13.70
N ALA A 177 -6.79 -37.64 13.01
CA ALA A 177 -6.10 -36.36 13.13
C ALA A 177 -6.18 -35.81 14.55
N TRP A 178 -7.36 -35.86 15.16
CA TRP A 178 -7.61 -35.40 16.54
C TRP A 178 -6.86 -36.25 17.57
N LYS A 179 -6.85 -37.57 17.39
CA LYS A 179 -6.08 -38.50 18.25
C LYS A 179 -4.58 -38.24 18.12
N GLY A 180 -4.12 -37.92 16.92
CA GLY A 180 -2.77 -37.47 16.57
C GLY A 180 -2.55 -35.95 16.68
N ARG A 181 -3.20 -35.25 17.61
CA ARG A 181 -3.14 -33.77 17.68
C ARG A 181 -1.74 -33.16 17.61
N GLU A 182 -0.73 -33.78 18.23
CA GLU A 182 0.65 -33.24 18.26
C GLU A 182 1.33 -33.27 16.89
N ARG A 183 1.07 -34.31 16.07
CA ARG A 183 1.61 -34.44 14.70
C ARG A 183 0.84 -33.57 13.69
N VAL A 184 -0.47 -33.43 13.90
CA VAL A 184 -1.36 -32.69 13.02
C VAL A 184 -1.22 -31.17 13.20
N LEU A 185 -1.00 -30.71 14.44
CA LEU A 185 -0.81 -29.29 14.75
C LEU A 185 0.34 -28.65 13.96
N ALA A 186 1.42 -29.39 13.70
CA ALA A 186 2.57 -28.86 12.96
C ALA A 186 2.26 -28.62 11.48
N VAL A 187 1.57 -29.55 10.83
CA VAL A 187 1.09 -29.40 9.44
C VAL A 187 0.05 -28.30 9.37
N PHE A 188 -0.92 -28.31 10.29
CA PHE A 188 -1.95 -27.28 10.39
C PHE A 188 -1.35 -25.89 10.51
N ALA A 189 -0.44 -25.67 11.47
CA ALA A 189 0.19 -24.37 11.70
C ALA A 189 0.96 -23.87 10.46
N GLY A 190 1.66 -24.78 9.76
CA GLY A 190 2.36 -24.43 8.53
C GLY A 190 1.43 -24.01 7.40
N VAL A 191 0.35 -24.77 7.14
CA VAL A 191 -0.62 -24.42 6.08
C VAL A 191 -1.42 -23.17 6.45
N PHE A 192 -1.84 -23.07 7.71
CA PHE A 192 -2.55 -21.91 8.25
C PHE A 192 -1.74 -20.63 8.07
N LEU A 193 -0.46 -20.64 8.46
CA LEU A 193 0.40 -19.47 8.36
C LEU A 193 0.70 -19.12 6.90
N ALA A 194 0.98 -20.11 6.04
CA ALA A 194 1.19 -19.86 4.62
C ALA A 194 -0.05 -19.28 3.93
N SER A 195 -1.24 -19.82 4.25
CA SER A 195 -2.51 -19.29 3.73
C SER A 195 -2.77 -17.87 4.23
N LEU A 196 -2.59 -17.63 5.54
CA LEU A 196 -2.74 -16.33 6.16
C LEU A 196 -1.84 -15.29 5.47
N VAL A 197 -0.52 -15.52 5.45
CA VAL A 197 0.46 -14.60 4.87
C VAL A 197 0.14 -14.28 3.41
N ILE A 198 0.01 -15.29 2.54
CA ILE A 198 -0.13 -15.06 1.10
C ILE A 198 -1.46 -14.35 0.80
N THR A 199 -2.54 -14.78 1.44
CA THR A 199 -3.86 -14.16 1.25
C THR A 199 -3.83 -12.71 1.69
N THR A 200 -3.27 -12.44 2.88
CA THR A 200 -3.17 -11.10 3.43
C THR A 200 -2.34 -10.17 2.53
N VAL A 201 -1.20 -10.63 2.01
CA VAL A 201 -0.35 -9.83 1.10
C VAL A 201 -1.08 -9.45 -0.18
N LEU A 202 -1.73 -10.42 -0.83
CA LEU A 202 -2.45 -10.17 -2.08
C LEU A 202 -3.70 -9.30 -1.86
N ALA A 203 -4.42 -9.51 -0.76
CA ALA A 203 -5.60 -8.73 -0.42
C ALA A 203 -5.24 -7.31 0.01
N TYR A 204 -4.13 -7.14 0.75
CA TYR A 204 -3.61 -5.84 1.15
C TYR A 204 -3.18 -5.03 -0.06
N SER A 205 -2.40 -5.60 -0.98
CA SER A 205 -1.99 -4.91 -2.21
C SER A 205 -3.20 -4.51 -3.07
N ALA A 206 -4.21 -5.38 -3.21
CA ALA A 206 -5.44 -5.05 -3.92
C ALA A 206 -6.22 -3.91 -3.23
N GLY A 207 -6.32 -3.95 -1.90
CA GLY A 207 -6.95 -2.88 -1.12
C GLY A 207 -6.19 -1.56 -1.21
N LEU A 208 -4.87 -1.60 -1.10
CA LEU A 208 -4.01 -0.42 -1.18
C LEU A 208 -4.10 0.26 -2.55
N ASN A 209 -4.16 -0.51 -3.63
CA ASN A 209 -4.40 0.03 -4.96
C ASN A 209 -5.77 0.74 -5.06
N GLY A 210 -6.80 0.19 -4.42
CA GLY A 210 -8.13 0.83 -4.33
C GLY A 210 -8.10 2.11 -3.50
N ALA A 211 -7.44 2.09 -2.34
CA ALA A 211 -7.28 3.26 -1.47
C ALA A 211 -6.52 4.39 -2.20
N PHE A 212 -5.43 4.04 -2.89
CA PHE A 212 -4.63 4.98 -3.65
C PHE A 212 -5.40 5.59 -4.82
N LEU A 213 -6.19 4.77 -5.55
CA LEU A 213 -7.06 5.26 -6.61
C LEU A 213 -8.10 6.23 -6.06
N GLN A 214 -8.78 5.89 -4.96
CA GLN A 214 -9.78 6.77 -4.34
C GLN A 214 -9.15 8.08 -3.83
N PHE A 215 -7.98 7.99 -3.19
CA PHE A 215 -7.20 9.16 -2.78
C PHE A 215 -6.82 10.03 -3.99
N SER A 216 -6.33 9.45 -5.08
CA SER A 216 -5.94 10.21 -6.27
C SER A 216 -7.12 10.86 -6.98
N LEU A 217 -8.34 10.34 -6.82
CA LEU A 217 -9.55 10.92 -7.40
C LEU A 217 -10.19 11.96 -6.47
N GLN A 218 -9.75 12.12 -5.22
CA GLN A 218 -10.41 12.98 -4.23
C GLN A 218 -10.53 14.45 -4.67
N ASP A 219 -9.58 14.94 -5.47
CA ASP A 219 -9.56 16.30 -5.98
C ASP A 219 -10.46 16.51 -7.21
N GLU A 220 -10.90 15.41 -7.84
CA GLU A 220 -11.86 15.43 -8.94
C GLU A 220 -13.28 15.46 -8.37
N ILE A 221 -13.98 16.57 -8.63
CA ILE A 221 -15.33 16.80 -8.12
C ILE A 221 -16.35 15.95 -8.91
N PHE A 222 -16.25 15.98 -10.24
CA PHE A 222 -17.10 15.22 -11.15
C PHE A 222 -16.33 14.01 -11.68
N ASP A 223 -16.98 12.85 -11.66
CA ASP A 223 -16.42 11.59 -12.17
C ASP A 223 -16.73 11.40 -13.66
N GLY A 224 -17.85 11.99 -14.12
CA GLY A 224 -18.25 11.97 -15.52
C GLY A 224 -19.01 13.22 -15.92
N LYS A 225 -19.04 13.48 -17.22
CA LYS A 225 -19.82 14.55 -17.86
C LYS A 225 -20.74 13.93 -18.91
N VAL A 226 -22.05 14.17 -18.80
CA VAL A 226 -23.03 13.74 -19.80
C VAL A 226 -23.47 14.93 -20.64
N ASP A 227 -23.21 14.82 -21.93
CA ASP A 227 -23.56 15.79 -22.96
C ASP A 227 -24.66 15.21 -23.86
N PHE A 228 -25.29 16.07 -24.67
CA PHE A 228 -26.15 15.59 -25.75
C PHE A 228 -25.33 14.91 -26.86
N ALA A 229 -25.81 13.78 -27.39
CA ALA A 229 -25.06 13.01 -28.38
C ALA A 229 -24.79 13.75 -29.71
N ASN A 230 -25.70 14.63 -30.14
CA ASN A 230 -25.61 15.35 -31.41
C ASN A 230 -25.35 16.85 -31.18
N ASP A 231 -24.64 17.52 -32.08
CA ASP A 231 -24.47 18.98 -32.08
C ASP A 231 -25.81 19.73 -32.28
N PRO A 232 -25.94 20.98 -31.81
CA PRO A 232 -27.13 21.80 -32.03
C PRO A 232 -27.38 22.06 -33.53
N GLY A 233 -28.60 21.84 -34.04
CA GLY A 233 -28.93 22.09 -35.45
C GLY A 233 -30.35 21.70 -35.87
N GLN A 234 -30.77 22.11 -37.08
CA GLN A 234 -32.14 21.84 -37.60
C GLN A 234 -32.46 20.34 -37.77
N ASP A 235 -31.43 19.50 -37.92
CA ASP A 235 -31.55 18.04 -38.09
C ASP A 235 -31.17 17.26 -36.80
N SER A 236 -31.10 17.92 -35.64
CA SER A 236 -30.69 17.30 -34.37
C SER A 236 -31.84 16.49 -33.72
N GLU A 237 -31.84 15.18 -33.91
CA GLU A 237 -32.76 14.28 -33.20
C GLU A 237 -32.22 13.97 -31.78
N GLY A 238 -33.14 13.81 -30.81
CA GLY A 238 -32.81 13.40 -29.43
C GLY A 238 -32.22 14.49 -28.52
N ARG A 239 -32.50 15.77 -28.79
CA ARG A 239 -32.13 16.92 -27.93
C ARG A 239 -33.35 17.59 -27.31
N THR A 240 -33.13 18.30 -26.20
CA THR A 240 -34.12 19.19 -25.58
C THR A 240 -33.50 20.56 -25.31
N ASN A 241 -34.32 21.60 -25.40
CA ASN A 241 -33.98 22.95 -24.94
C ASN A 241 -34.64 23.31 -23.59
N ASP A 242 -35.48 22.43 -23.06
CA ASP A 242 -36.06 22.55 -21.73
C ASP A 242 -35.09 22.00 -20.68
N SER A 243 -34.58 22.89 -19.82
CA SER A 243 -33.66 22.53 -18.74
C SER A 243 -34.29 21.61 -17.69
N LEU A 244 -35.60 21.71 -17.44
CA LEU A 244 -36.30 20.84 -16.47
C LEU A 244 -36.40 19.41 -17.00
N LEU A 245 -36.62 19.25 -18.30
CA LEU A 245 -36.63 17.93 -18.93
C LEU A 245 -35.22 17.31 -18.90
N TRP A 246 -34.18 18.11 -19.08
CA TRP A 246 -32.79 17.64 -18.98
C TRP A 246 -32.40 17.22 -17.55
N GLU A 247 -32.86 17.97 -16.54
CA GLU A 247 -32.71 17.60 -15.12
C GLU A 247 -33.52 16.34 -14.76
N THR A 248 -34.62 16.05 -15.46
CA THR A 248 -35.35 14.78 -15.28
C THR A 248 -34.54 13.58 -15.76
N ALA A 249 -33.73 13.72 -16.81
CA ALA A 249 -32.83 12.65 -17.28
C ALA A 249 -31.81 12.28 -16.19
N CYS A 250 -31.37 13.26 -15.41
CA CYS A 250 -30.50 13.07 -14.25
C CYS A 250 -31.15 12.21 -13.14
N SER A 251 -32.46 12.39 -12.91
CA SER A 251 -33.24 11.54 -11.98
C SER A 251 -33.41 10.10 -12.46
N GLU A 252 -33.34 9.86 -13.77
CA GLU A 252 -33.32 8.51 -14.35
C GLU A 252 -31.93 7.88 -14.22
N LEU A 253 -30.85 8.66 -14.41
CA LEU A 253 -29.47 8.21 -14.24
C LEU A 253 -29.15 7.78 -12.80
N ILE A 254 -29.62 8.51 -11.78
CA ILE A 254 -29.42 8.16 -10.36
C ILE A 254 -30.12 6.83 -9.97
N GLN A 255 -31.01 6.29 -10.81
CA GLN A 255 -31.60 4.96 -10.56
C GLN A 255 -30.63 3.81 -10.89
N MET A 256 -29.53 4.09 -11.57
CA MET A 256 -28.43 3.14 -11.79
C MET A 256 -27.63 3.02 -10.49
N ASP A 257 -27.34 1.78 -10.07
CA ASP A 257 -26.60 1.54 -8.81
C ASP A 257 -25.18 2.13 -8.87
N GLU A 258 -24.62 2.34 -10.07
CA GLU A 258 -23.28 2.86 -10.33
C GLU A 258 -23.16 4.38 -10.14
N ILE A 259 -24.26 5.12 -10.23
CA ILE A 259 -24.29 6.59 -10.15
C ILE A 259 -24.72 6.99 -8.74
N SER A 260 -23.83 7.63 -7.98
CA SER A 260 -24.13 8.09 -6.63
C SER A 260 -24.96 9.37 -6.64
N ASP A 261 -24.68 10.27 -7.57
CA ASP A 261 -25.29 11.58 -7.63
C ASP A 261 -25.16 12.20 -9.03
N CYS A 262 -26.05 13.13 -9.35
CA CYS A 262 -26.05 13.81 -10.63
C CYS A 262 -26.71 15.19 -10.49
N GLY A 263 -26.21 16.17 -11.24
CA GLY A 263 -26.87 17.47 -11.35
C GLY A 263 -26.59 18.21 -12.65
N LEU A 264 -27.51 19.11 -13.00
CA LEU A 264 -27.38 19.98 -14.15
C LEU A 264 -26.34 21.07 -13.91
N VAL A 265 -25.44 21.29 -14.87
CA VAL A 265 -24.45 22.36 -14.84
C VAL A 265 -24.47 23.13 -16.16
N PHE A 266 -24.64 24.45 -16.06
CA PHE A 266 -24.32 25.34 -17.18
C PHE A 266 -22.89 25.83 -17.03
N GLY A 267 -22.01 25.51 -17.97
CA GLY A 267 -20.60 25.87 -17.80
C GLY A 267 -19.68 25.63 -18.97
N ARG A 268 -19.95 24.65 -19.84
CA ARG A 268 -19.10 24.37 -21.01
C ARG A 268 -19.93 23.70 -22.09
N GLN A 269 -19.61 23.98 -23.35
CA GLN A 269 -20.23 23.31 -24.48
C GLN A 269 -20.05 21.78 -24.43
N GLY A 270 -20.94 21.04 -25.09
CA GLY A 270 -20.87 19.59 -25.19
C GLY A 270 -19.57 19.12 -25.83
N VAL A 271 -18.97 18.07 -25.26
CA VAL A 271 -17.73 17.48 -25.76
C VAL A 271 -18.10 16.14 -26.41
N ARG A 272 -17.82 15.98 -27.70
CA ARG A 272 -18.22 14.80 -28.51
C ARG A 272 -17.00 14.20 -29.16
N VAL A 273 -16.07 13.70 -28.35
CA VAL A 273 -14.80 13.16 -28.84
C VAL A 273 -14.57 11.73 -28.39
N SER A 274 -13.90 10.96 -29.24
CA SER A 274 -13.61 9.56 -28.97
C SER A 274 -12.42 9.34 -28.01
N GLY A 275 -11.71 10.41 -27.64
CA GLY A 275 -10.60 10.37 -26.69
C GLY A 275 -10.01 11.74 -26.34
N PHE A 276 -9.17 11.76 -25.29
CA PHE A 276 -8.58 12.97 -24.71
C PHE A 276 -7.63 13.75 -25.64
N LEU A 277 -7.01 13.09 -26.63
CA LEU A 277 -6.07 13.69 -27.59
C LEU A 277 -6.71 13.98 -28.95
N ASP A 278 -8.04 14.00 -29.02
CA ASP A 278 -8.75 14.40 -30.23
C ASP A 278 -8.71 15.93 -30.39
N ASP A 279 -8.30 16.43 -31.55
CA ASP A 279 -8.23 17.87 -31.85
C ASP A 279 -9.60 18.54 -31.67
N GLY A 280 -10.69 17.78 -31.78
CA GLY A 280 -12.06 18.24 -31.53
C GLY A 280 -12.35 18.63 -30.08
N ALA A 281 -11.52 18.24 -29.10
CA ALA A 281 -11.74 18.52 -27.68
C ALA A 281 -11.45 19.99 -27.29
N ILE A 282 -10.76 20.71 -28.18
CA ILE A 282 -10.34 22.12 -27.98
C ILE A 282 -11.44 23.10 -28.43
N ILE A 283 -12.35 22.65 -29.30
CA ILE A 283 -13.44 23.46 -29.86
C ILE A 283 -14.46 23.87 -28.79
N PRO A 284 -14.98 22.96 -27.93
CA PRO A 284 -16.02 23.31 -26.96
C PRO A 284 -15.47 24.25 -25.90
N GLN A 285 -16.02 25.47 -25.83
CA GLN A 285 -15.55 26.52 -24.94
C GLN A 285 -16.36 26.60 -23.63
N PRO A 286 -15.74 27.00 -22.50
CA PRO A 286 -16.44 27.23 -21.25
C PRO A 286 -17.18 28.59 -21.22
N LEU A 287 -18.04 28.76 -20.23
CA LEU A 287 -18.51 30.06 -19.79
C LEU A 287 -17.37 30.77 -19.04
N ASN A 288 -17.10 32.02 -19.40
CA ASN A 288 -16.01 32.81 -18.83
C ASN A 288 -16.55 34.01 -18.06
N ALA A 289 -15.98 34.28 -16.89
CA ALA A 289 -16.23 35.50 -16.14
C ALA A 289 -15.55 36.69 -16.84
N VAL A 290 -16.29 37.79 -16.99
CA VAL A 290 -15.83 39.01 -17.69
C VAL A 290 -15.61 40.15 -16.70
N GLY A 291 -16.47 40.25 -15.68
CA GLY A 291 -16.36 41.31 -14.69
C GLY A 291 -17.46 41.28 -13.64
N VAL A 292 -17.16 41.82 -12.46
CA VAL A 292 -18.12 42.06 -11.37
C VAL A 292 -18.25 43.55 -11.14
N THR A 293 -19.47 44.02 -10.91
CA THR A 293 -19.73 45.37 -10.39
C THR A 293 -20.35 45.23 -9.01
N SER A 294 -19.74 45.88 -8.01
CA SER A 294 -20.23 45.88 -6.64
C SER A 294 -19.72 47.12 -5.90
N THR A 295 -20.45 47.56 -4.88
CA THR A 295 -19.98 48.57 -3.92
C THR A 295 -19.04 47.99 -2.86
N VAL A 296 -18.93 46.66 -2.78
CA VAL A 296 -18.11 45.92 -1.82
C VAL A 296 -16.97 45.22 -2.57
N GLY A 297 -15.74 45.39 -2.06
CA GLY A 297 -14.51 44.88 -2.66
C GLY A 297 -13.91 45.76 -3.76
N ASP A 298 -12.61 45.56 -4.05
CA ASP A 298 -11.89 46.20 -5.16
C ASP A 298 -11.78 45.28 -6.38
N TRP A 299 -12.86 45.24 -7.17
CA TRP A 299 -12.93 44.41 -8.38
C TRP A 299 -12.08 44.92 -9.55
N ASN A 300 -11.45 46.10 -9.45
CA ASN A 300 -10.51 46.58 -10.47
C ASN A 300 -9.15 45.88 -10.40
N ASN A 301 -8.81 45.32 -9.23
CA ASN A 301 -7.56 44.60 -9.00
C ASN A 301 -7.65 43.10 -9.35
N VAL A 302 -8.85 42.62 -9.68
CA VAL A 302 -9.10 41.22 -10.06
C VAL A 302 -8.81 41.03 -11.55
N SER A 303 -7.86 40.14 -11.86
CA SER A 303 -7.64 39.66 -13.23
C SER A 303 -8.57 38.49 -13.54
N TRP A 304 -9.25 38.58 -14.68
CA TRP A 304 -10.06 37.49 -15.23
C TRP A 304 -9.27 36.60 -16.19
N GLU A 305 -8.04 36.99 -16.53
CA GLU A 305 -7.07 36.11 -17.17
C GLU A 305 -6.54 35.09 -16.16
N TYR A 306 -6.38 33.84 -16.59
CA TYR A 306 -5.91 32.70 -15.82
C TYR A 306 -4.88 31.87 -16.60
N PRO A 307 -3.67 32.41 -16.83
CA PRO A 307 -2.62 31.74 -17.59
C PRO A 307 -2.14 30.42 -16.94
N GLU A 308 -2.34 30.24 -15.63
CA GLU A 308 -2.02 28.99 -14.94
C GLU A 308 -2.84 27.81 -15.49
N ALA A 309 -4.06 28.06 -15.99
CA ALA A 309 -4.85 27.06 -16.69
C ALA A 309 -4.28 26.65 -18.05
N TYR A 310 -3.59 27.59 -18.68
CA TYR A 310 -2.89 27.36 -19.93
C TYR A 310 -1.57 26.62 -19.72
N ASP A 311 -0.77 27.03 -18.73
CA ASP A 311 0.54 26.42 -18.44
C ASP A 311 0.44 24.96 -17.98
N SER A 312 -0.71 24.57 -17.42
CA SER A 312 -0.94 23.25 -16.82
C SER A 312 -1.82 22.33 -17.67
N GLY A 313 -2.25 22.75 -18.87
CA GLY A 313 -3.22 22.02 -19.67
C GLY A 313 -3.15 22.29 -21.18
N PRO A 314 -3.98 21.62 -22.00
CA PRO A 314 -4.14 21.96 -23.41
C PRO A 314 -4.64 23.41 -23.58
N PRO A 315 -4.32 24.09 -24.70
CA PRO A 315 -4.62 25.51 -24.92
C PRO A 315 -6.11 25.78 -25.21
N ILE A 316 -6.99 25.40 -24.29
CA ILE A 316 -8.45 25.46 -24.45
C ILE A 316 -8.97 26.86 -24.11
N ASN A 317 -8.59 27.39 -22.94
CA ASN A 317 -9.11 28.65 -22.41
C ASN A 317 -8.10 29.30 -21.47
N ASP A 318 -7.91 30.61 -21.62
CA ASP A 318 -6.98 31.45 -20.85
C ASP A 318 -7.69 32.31 -19.81
N LYS A 319 -9.01 32.17 -19.64
CA LYS A 319 -9.85 33.00 -18.75
C LYS A 319 -10.40 32.22 -17.56
N ARG A 320 -10.84 32.96 -16.54
CA ARG A 320 -11.55 32.39 -15.39
C ARG A 320 -12.92 31.87 -15.79
N THR A 321 -13.15 30.58 -15.55
CA THR A 321 -14.42 29.92 -15.89
C THR A 321 -15.48 30.16 -14.83
N ILE A 322 -16.75 30.09 -15.23
CA ILE A 322 -17.91 30.17 -14.35
C ILE A 322 -18.85 28.98 -14.60
N ARG A 323 -19.48 28.47 -13.54
CA ARG A 323 -20.46 27.39 -13.60
C ARG A 323 -21.71 27.77 -12.83
N PHE A 324 -22.87 27.51 -13.43
CA PHE A 324 -24.15 27.60 -12.75
C PHE A 324 -24.67 26.19 -12.43
N TYR A 325 -24.88 25.93 -11.15
CA TYR A 325 -25.28 24.63 -10.63
C TYR A 325 -26.79 24.54 -10.40
N GLY A 326 -27.41 23.53 -11.02
CA GLY A 326 -28.79 23.10 -10.85
C GLY A 326 -29.03 22.47 -9.48
N GLU A 327 -30.20 21.85 -9.29
CA GLU A 327 -30.65 21.45 -7.95
C GLU A 327 -29.79 20.30 -7.38
N GLY A 328 -29.52 19.26 -8.17
CA GLY A 328 -28.80 18.04 -7.75
C GLY A 328 -27.28 18.18 -7.52
N ILE A 329 -26.72 19.38 -7.41
CA ILE A 329 -25.29 19.59 -7.08
C ILE A 329 -25.10 20.07 -5.63
N TRP A 330 -26.14 20.66 -5.03
CA TRP A 330 -26.02 21.34 -3.74
C TRP A 330 -26.06 20.38 -2.55
N ASP A 331 -26.68 19.22 -2.71
CA ASP A 331 -26.75 18.14 -1.73
C ASP A 331 -26.07 16.86 -2.26
N GLY A 332 -26.25 15.73 -1.56
CA GLY A 332 -25.70 14.44 -1.98
C GLY A 332 -24.16 14.36 -1.95
N ASP A 333 -23.62 13.44 -2.75
CA ASP A 333 -22.18 13.18 -2.87
C ASP A 333 -21.47 14.36 -3.56
N LEU A 334 -22.12 14.97 -4.57
CA LEU A 334 -21.56 16.15 -5.24
C LEU A 334 -21.51 17.35 -4.30
N GLY A 335 -22.53 17.56 -3.47
CA GLY A 335 -22.54 18.61 -2.45
C GLY A 335 -21.46 18.40 -1.39
N GLU A 336 -21.29 17.18 -0.89
CA GLU A 336 -20.25 16.84 0.08
C GLU A 336 -18.84 17.10 -0.48
N ARG A 337 -18.55 16.64 -1.72
CA ARG A 337 -17.26 16.88 -2.39
C ARG A 337 -16.94 18.36 -2.58
N HIS A 338 -17.92 19.18 -2.94
CA HIS A 338 -17.74 20.63 -3.02
C HIS A 338 -17.52 21.25 -1.64
N SER A 339 -18.25 20.80 -0.62
CA SER A 339 -18.14 21.31 0.74
C SER A 339 -16.76 21.09 1.35
N ASN A 340 -16.09 19.97 1.02
CA ASN A 340 -14.75 19.64 1.53
C ASN A 340 -13.66 20.65 1.13
N ARG A 341 -13.90 21.45 0.07
CA ARG A 341 -12.97 22.48 -0.40
C ARG A 341 -13.31 23.87 0.10
N VAL A 342 -14.46 24.05 0.75
CA VAL A 342 -14.86 25.34 1.31
C VAL A 342 -13.96 25.66 2.49
N ILE A 343 -13.33 26.83 2.43
CA ILE A 343 -12.47 27.36 3.49
C ILE A 343 -13.21 28.42 4.31
N TYR A 344 -13.99 29.29 3.67
CA TYR A 344 -14.81 30.30 4.34
C TYR A 344 -16.30 30.09 4.05
N GLY A 345 -17.15 30.31 5.04
CA GLY A 345 -18.61 30.19 4.89
C GLY A 345 -19.07 28.75 4.93
N SER A 346 -20.27 28.48 4.44
CA SER A 346 -20.81 27.12 4.40
C SER A 346 -21.35 26.83 3.02
N TRP A 347 -20.98 25.67 2.49
CA TRP A 347 -21.69 25.13 1.33
C TRP A 347 -23.19 25.05 1.67
N PRO A 348 -24.10 25.60 0.84
CA PRO A 348 -25.53 25.52 1.09
C PRO A 348 -25.97 24.07 1.26
N GLY A 349 -26.75 23.75 2.30
CA GLY A 349 -27.11 22.37 2.62
C GLY A 349 -28.21 21.78 1.73
N SER A 350 -28.79 22.57 0.84
CA SER A 350 -29.84 22.18 -0.11
C SER A 350 -29.93 23.16 -1.28
N ALA A 351 -30.51 22.71 -2.38
CA ALA A 351 -30.79 23.55 -3.54
C ALA A 351 -31.72 24.73 -3.20
N GLU A 352 -32.72 24.51 -2.33
CA GLU A 352 -33.64 25.56 -1.89
C GLU A 352 -32.93 26.66 -1.10
N GLU A 353 -31.97 26.28 -0.25
CA GLU A 353 -31.15 27.25 0.49
C GLU A 353 -30.29 28.06 -0.48
N ALA A 354 -29.60 27.40 -1.43
CA ALA A 354 -28.79 28.07 -2.44
C ALA A 354 -29.61 29.02 -3.32
N ALA A 355 -30.85 28.63 -3.67
CA ALA A 355 -31.76 29.44 -4.45
C ALA A 355 -32.30 30.63 -3.68
N SER A 356 -32.71 30.43 -2.42
CA SER A 356 -33.24 31.50 -1.58
C SER A 356 -32.21 32.59 -1.28
N ASN A 357 -30.94 32.19 -1.12
CA ASN A 357 -29.82 33.10 -0.84
C ASN A 357 -29.13 33.63 -2.10
N ARG A 358 -29.52 33.16 -3.30
CA ARG A 358 -28.84 33.50 -4.58
C ARG A 358 -27.32 33.34 -4.45
N SER A 359 -26.91 32.17 -3.96
CA SER A 359 -25.55 31.89 -3.53
C SER A 359 -24.54 31.93 -4.68
N ILE A 360 -23.42 32.62 -4.44
CA ILE A 360 -22.18 32.55 -5.21
C ILE A 360 -21.05 32.03 -4.31
N ILE A 361 -20.24 31.14 -4.85
CA ILE A 361 -19.05 30.58 -4.20
C ILE A 361 -17.84 30.99 -5.03
N LEU A 362 -16.89 31.65 -4.37
CA LEU A 362 -15.74 32.27 -5.02
C LEU A 362 -14.46 31.46 -4.78
N PRO A 363 -13.55 31.38 -5.76
CA PRO A 363 -12.21 30.87 -5.52
C PRO A 363 -11.43 31.79 -4.57
N SER A 364 -10.59 31.21 -3.70
CA SER A 364 -9.82 31.96 -2.69
C SER A 364 -8.99 33.10 -3.27
N GLN A 365 -8.31 32.90 -4.41
CA GLN A 365 -7.51 33.94 -5.06
C GLN A 365 -8.35 35.11 -5.58
N ILE A 366 -9.58 34.86 -6.03
CA ILE A 366 -10.48 35.92 -6.51
C ILE A 366 -11.05 36.68 -5.31
N ALA A 367 -11.53 35.95 -4.30
CA ALA A 367 -12.08 36.54 -3.08
C ALA A 367 -11.04 37.40 -2.35
N GLY A 368 -9.81 36.90 -2.22
CA GLY A 368 -8.69 37.63 -1.60
C GLY A 368 -8.30 38.89 -2.38
N LYS A 369 -8.11 38.80 -3.71
CA LYS A 369 -7.77 39.97 -4.54
C LYS A 369 -8.88 41.02 -4.59
N ALA A 370 -10.13 40.59 -4.55
CA ALA A 370 -11.29 41.47 -4.49
C ALA A 370 -11.52 42.05 -3.08
N GLY A 371 -10.98 41.44 -2.02
CA GLY A 371 -11.25 41.82 -0.63
C GLY A 371 -12.72 41.64 -0.24
N VAL A 372 -13.37 40.56 -0.69
CA VAL A 372 -14.79 40.27 -0.40
C VAL A 372 -14.93 39.06 0.53
N GLY A 373 -15.81 39.19 1.52
CA GLY A 373 -16.06 38.18 2.54
C GLY A 373 -17.38 37.44 2.37
N VAL A 374 -17.60 36.44 3.22
CA VAL A 374 -18.85 35.69 3.28
C VAL A 374 -19.98 36.60 3.75
N ASN A 375 -21.14 36.48 3.13
CA ASN A 375 -22.34 37.32 3.25
C ASN A 375 -22.32 38.66 2.52
N ASP A 376 -21.24 39.04 1.86
CA ASP A 376 -21.25 40.21 0.99
C ASP A 376 -22.15 40.00 -0.23
N THR A 377 -22.78 41.08 -0.70
CA THR A 377 -23.68 41.05 -1.84
C THR A 377 -23.04 41.76 -3.03
N LEU A 378 -22.93 41.06 -4.15
CA LEU A 378 -22.47 41.59 -5.44
C LEU A 378 -23.68 42.10 -6.23
N GLU A 379 -23.58 43.32 -6.76
CA GLU A 379 -24.69 43.92 -7.51
C GLU A 379 -24.91 43.22 -8.85
N SER A 380 -23.82 42.97 -9.60
CA SER A 380 -23.89 42.21 -10.84
C SER A 380 -22.59 41.49 -11.20
N LEU A 381 -22.74 40.35 -11.87
CA LEU A 381 -21.66 39.56 -12.46
C LEU A 381 -21.97 39.38 -13.95
N THR A 382 -21.00 39.76 -14.78
CA THR A 382 -21.04 39.62 -16.23
C THR A 382 -20.19 38.41 -16.64
N PHE A 383 -20.76 37.53 -17.43
CA PHE A 383 -20.07 36.38 -18.01
C PHE A 383 -20.32 36.31 -19.52
N SER A 384 -19.41 35.66 -20.26
CA SER A 384 -19.54 35.44 -21.70
C SER A 384 -19.80 33.96 -21.98
N TYR A 385 -20.68 33.69 -22.93
CA TYR A 385 -20.86 32.36 -23.53
C TYR A 385 -20.48 32.39 -25.02
N THR A 386 -20.10 31.24 -25.56
CA THR A 386 -19.80 31.06 -26.98
C THR A 386 -21.08 30.77 -27.74
N TYR A 387 -21.39 31.59 -28.76
CA TYR A 387 -22.52 31.42 -29.65
C TYR A 387 -22.19 30.52 -30.84
N ASP A 388 -21.05 30.77 -31.49
CA ASP A 388 -20.59 30.02 -32.66
C ASP A 388 -19.07 30.12 -32.82
N TYR A 389 -18.46 29.26 -33.65
CA TYR A 389 -17.02 29.20 -33.90
C TYR A 389 -16.70 29.03 -35.39
N LEU A 390 -15.55 29.57 -35.83
CA LEU A 390 -15.00 29.36 -37.17
C LEU A 390 -13.60 28.77 -37.08
N GLY A 391 -13.35 27.73 -37.89
CA GLY A 391 -12.02 27.14 -38.05
C GLY A 391 -11.08 28.03 -38.86
N TYR A 392 -9.77 27.77 -38.74
CA TYR A 392 -8.71 28.57 -39.36
C TYR A 392 -8.92 28.91 -40.85
N GLN A 393 -9.51 28.00 -41.63
CA GLN A 393 -9.75 28.19 -43.07
C GLN A 393 -10.83 29.24 -43.38
N ASP A 394 -11.78 29.43 -42.46
CA ASP A 394 -12.97 30.27 -42.64
C ASP A 394 -12.88 31.61 -41.87
N ILE A 395 -11.78 31.84 -41.13
CA ILE A 395 -11.49 33.12 -40.46
C ILE A 395 -11.51 34.32 -41.41
N PRO A 396 -10.98 34.27 -42.66
CA PRO A 396 -11.00 35.41 -43.56
C PRO A 396 -12.41 35.86 -43.99
N SER A 397 -13.41 34.98 -43.88
CA SER A 397 -14.82 35.32 -44.12
C SER A 397 -15.47 36.05 -42.94
N GLY A 398 -14.99 35.84 -41.71
CA GLY A 398 -15.64 36.35 -40.49
C GLY A 398 -17.03 35.74 -40.26
N PHE A 399 -17.69 36.11 -39.15
CA PHE A 399 -19.09 35.73 -38.94
C PHE A 399 -20.03 36.65 -39.75
N ASP A 400 -21.04 36.08 -40.41
CA ASP A 400 -22.04 36.85 -41.16
C ASP A 400 -22.92 37.73 -40.22
N ASP A 401 -23.21 37.26 -39.00
CA ASP A 401 -23.97 37.98 -37.97
C ASP A 401 -23.61 37.47 -36.56
N CYS A 402 -22.52 37.99 -35.96
CA CYS A 402 -22.16 37.69 -34.57
C CYS A 402 -22.88 38.66 -33.62
N PRO A 403 -23.78 38.19 -32.73
CA PRO A 403 -24.53 39.06 -31.80
C PRO A 403 -23.67 39.72 -30.71
N GLY A 404 -22.41 39.31 -30.55
CA GLY A 404 -21.49 39.79 -29.52
C GLY A 404 -20.19 40.34 -30.11
N TYR A 405 -19.06 39.85 -29.61
CA TYR A 405 -17.73 40.21 -30.09
C TYR A 405 -16.94 38.96 -30.54
N GLU A 406 -16.04 39.16 -31.49
CA GLU A 406 -15.17 38.10 -31.99
C GLU A 406 -13.91 38.00 -31.11
N TYR A 407 -13.60 36.79 -30.64
CA TYR A 407 -12.40 36.47 -29.88
C TYR A 407 -11.59 35.42 -30.65
N PHE A 408 -10.38 35.80 -31.06
CA PHE A 408 -9.45 34.91 -31.74
C PHE A 408 -8.46 34.33 -30.73
N ASN A 409 -8.47 33.01 -30.58
CA ASN A 409 -7.50 32.31 -29.76
C ASN A 409 -6.32 31.89 -30.68
N LEU A 410 -5.17 32.55 -30.49
CA LEU A 410 -3.97 32.43 -31.33
C LEU A 410 -3.40 31.00 -31.36
N ASP A 411 -3.51 30.27 -30.26
CA ASP A 411 -2.88 28.96 -30.09
C ASP A 411 -3.79 27.80 -30.51
N SER A 412 -5.12 27.92 -30.29
CA SER A 412 -6.09 26.95 -30.81
C SER A 412 -6.41 27.14 -32.30
N GLY A 413 -6.21 28.35 -32.84
CA GLY A 413 -6.43 28.67 -34.26
C GLY A 413 -7.90 28.85 -34.65
N PHE A 414 -8.81 29.02 -33.68
CA PHE A 414 -10.24 29.23 -33.88
C PHE A 414 -10.67 30.66 -33.55
N LEU A 415 -11.67 31.16 -34.30
CA LEU A 415 -12.34 32.43 -34.04
C LEU A 415 -13.71 32.14 -33.40
N TYR A 416 -13.98 32.69 -32.23
CA TYR A 416 -15.21 32.47 -31.47
C TYR A 416 -16.07 33.73 -31.43
N CYS A 417 -17.39 33.59 -31.60
CA CYS A 417 -18.36 34.65 -31.33
C CYS A 417 -18.81 34.56 -29.86
N GLN A 418 -18.36 35.49 -29.01
CA GLN A 418 -18.68 35.54 -27.59
C GLN A 418 -19.74 36.60 -27.28
N VAL A 419 -20.73 36.24 -26.48
CA VAL A 419 -21.85 37.11 -26.10
C VAL A 419 -21.91 37.25 -24.59
N ASN A 420 -22.06 38.48 -24.10
CA ASN A 420 -22.12 38.77 -22.67
C ASN A 420 -23.55 38.64 -22.12
N MET A 421 -23.65 38.03 -20.94
CA MET A 421 -24.86 37.96 -20.12
C MET A 421 -24.56 38.46 -18.71
N THR A 422 -25.56 39.04 -18.05
CA THR A 422 -25.45 39.56 -16.68
C THR A 422 -26.45 38.89 -15.75
N VAL A 423 -26.00 38.64 -14.53
CA VAL A 423 -26.83 38.22 -13.39
C VAL A 423 -26.67 39.22 -12.25
N TYR A 424 -27.71 39.34 -11.42
CA TYR A 424 -27.83 40.39 -10.40
C TYR A 424 -28.03 39.81 -9.00
N ASP A 425 -27.72 40.63 -7.99
CA ASP A 425 -28.00 40.36 -6.57
C ASP A 425 -27.48 38.98 -6.11
N LEU A 426 -26.17 38.81 -6.12
CA LEU A 426 -25.51 37.56 -5.72
C LEU A 426 -24.96 37.68 -4.31
N LYS A 427 -25.20 36.69 -3.45
CA LYS A 427 -24.67 36.68 -2.08
C LYS A 427 -23.52 35.68 -1.97
N VAL A 428 -22.36 36.13 -1.52
CA VAL A 428 -21.21 35.26 -1.27
C VAL A 428 -21.55 34.31 -0.13
N ALA A 429 -21.80 33.04 -0.47
CA ALA A 429 -22.18 32.01 0.49
C ALA A 429 -20.95 31.32 1.08
N ALA A 430 -19.93 31.12 0.24
CA ALA A 430 -18.69 30.47 0.63
C ALA A 430 -17.52 30.93 -0.25
N VAL A 431 -16.30 30.70 0.24
CA VAL A 431 -15.06 30.80 -0.52
C VAL A 431 -14.36 29.46 -0.40
N TYR A 432 -13.84 28.94 -1.50
CA TYR A 432 -13.22 27.61 -1.54
C TYR A 432 -11.75 27.67 -1.95
N GLN A 433 -10.97 26.69 -1.50
CA GLN A 433 -9.57 26.55 -1.83
C GLN A 433 -9.41 26.05 -3.27
N GLU A 434 -8.70 26.83 -4.07
CA GLU A 434 -8.29 26.42 -5.41
C GLU A 434 -7.35 25.21 -5.35
N GLY A 435 -7.56 24.29 -6.28
CA GLY A 435 -6.83 23.03 -6.37
C GLY A 435 -5.81 23.10 -7.49
N GLY A 436 -5.02 22.03 -7.64
CA GLY A 436 -4.09 21.87 -8.75
C GLY A 436 -4.80 21.72 -10.10
N ALA A 437 -4.01 21.57 -11.17
CA ALA A 437 -4.53 21.26 -12.48
C ALA A 437 -5.13 19.84 -12.50
N GLY A 438 -6.46 19.75 -12.49
CA GLY A 438 -7.22 18.51 -12.64
C GLY A 438 -7.48 18.17 -14.11
N ASN A 439 -8.45 17.29 -14.36
CA ASN A 439 -8.86 16.93 -15.72
C ASN A 439 -9.26 18.18 -16.54
N PRO A 440 -8.61 18.48 -17.68
CA PRO A 440 -8.85 19.71 -18.45
C PRO A 440 -10.18 19.69 -19.22
N THR A 441 -10.94 18.59 -19.20
CA THR A 441 -12.27 18.50 -19.82
C THR A 441 -13.28 19.44 -19.17
N LEU A 442 -13.17 19.71 -17.87
CA LEU A 442 -14.03 20.69 -17.20
C LEU A 442 -13.33 22.03 -16.94
N LEU A 443 -12.00 22.06 -17.10
CA LEU A 443 -11.13 23.16 -16.66
C LEU A 443 -11.20 23.36 -15.13
N PHE A 444 -10.19 23.99 -14.55
CA PHE A 444 -10.02 24.01 -13.10
C PHE A 444 -10.39 25.36 -12.49
N ASN A 445 -10.79 25.28 -11.21
CA ASN A 445 -11.09 26.41 -10.34
C ASN A 445 -12.13 27.44 -10.87
N PRO A 446 -13.38 27.01 -11.14
CA PRO A 446 -14.45 27.89 -11.61
C PRO A 446 -15.08 28.73 -10.49
N ILE A 447 -15.69 29.85 -10.86
CA ILE A 447 -16.67 30.54 -10.02
C ILE A 447 -17.97 29.73 -10.04
N MET A 448 -18.54 29.42 -8.88
CA MET A 448 -19.74 28.58 -8.78
C MET A 448 -20.94 29.41 -8.36
N VAL A 449 -22.06 29.31 -9.07
CA VAL A 449 -23.26 30.12 -8.83
C VAL A 449 -24.50 29.23 -8.87
N SER A 450 -25.55 29.52 -8.09
CA SER A 450 -26.83 28.84 -8.24
C SER A 450 -27.48 29.14 -9.60
N ALA A 451 -27.92 28.09 -10.32
CA ALA A 451 -28.63 28.23 -11.58
C ALA A 451 -30.02 28.87 -11.43
N SER A 452 -30.55 28.96 -10.19
CA SER A 452 -31.78 29.72 -9.87
C SER A 452 -31.66 31.23 -10.16
N VAL A 453 -30.43 31.74 -10.25
CA VAL A 453 -30.14 33.14 -10.57
C VAL A 453 -30.42 33.46 -12.04
N LEU A 454 -30.35 32.44 -12.92
CA LEU A 454 -30.62 32.57 -14.35
C LEU A 454 -32.14 32.62 -14.61
N ASN A 455 -32.57 33.57 -15.44
CA ASN A 455 -33.95 33.63 -15.91
C ASN A 455 -34.23 32.53 -16.96
N ASP A 456 -35.49 32.16 -17.14
CA ASP A 456 -35.90 31.09 -18.09
C ASP A 456 -35.40 31.35 -19.53
N SER A 457 -35.39 32.62 -19.96
CA SER A 457 -34.83 32.99 -21.26
C SER A 457 -33.32 32.77 -21.36
N GLN A 458 -32.58 32.99 -20.26
CA GLN A 458 -31.13 32.77 -20.24
C GLN A 458 -30.82 31.27 -20.24
N LYS A 459 -31.56 30.48 -19.44
CA LYS A 459 -31.45 29.01 -19.44
C LYS A 459 -31.73 28.44 -20.84
N LEU A 460 -32.79 28.90 -21.50
CA LEU A 460 -33.11 28.49 -22.87
C LEU A 460 -31.97 28.80 -23.84
N THR A 461 -31.42 30.02 -23.82
CA THR A 461 -30.29 30.39 -24.69
C THR A 461 -29.05 29.53 -24.41
N LEU A 462 -28.73 29.25 -23.14
CA LEU A 462 -27.59 28.40 -22.81
C LEU A 462 -27.79 26.95 -23.26
N MET A 463 -29.00 26.41 -23.17
CA MET A 463 -29.35 25.08 -23.70
C MET A 463 -29.26 25.04 -25.23
N ASP A 464 -29.78 26.05 -25.92
CA ASP A 464 -29.76 26.15 -27.39
C ASP A 464 -28.32 26.21 -27.94
N ASN A 465 -27.39 26.84 -27.20
CA ASN A 465 -25.97 26.94 -27.55
C ASN A 465 -25.10 25.83 -26.91
N ASP A 466 -25.73 24.76 -26.42
CA ASP A 466 -25.08 23.53 -25.94
C ASP A 466 -24.24 23.68 -24.65
N HIS A 467 -24.45 24.72 -23.84
CA HIS A 467 -23.66 24.98 -22.61
C HIS A 467 -24.15 24.24 -21.36
N GLY A 468 -25.22 23.45 -21.46
CA GLY A 468 -25.81 22.67 -20.37
C GLY A 468 -25.45 21.19 -20.45
N TYR A 469 -24.79 20.66 -19.42
CA TYR A 469 -24.41 19.26 -19.29
C TYR A 469 -24.80 18.72 -17.92
N LEU A 470 -24.87 17.39 -17.78
CA LEU A 470 -25.07 16.77 -16.46
C LEU A 470 -23.71 16.36 -15.89
N GLY A 471 -23.38 16.88 -14.71
CA GLY A 471 -22.22 16.42 -13.94
C GLY A 471 -22.63 15.20 -13.12
N ILE A 472 -21.84 14.13 -13.20
CA ILE A 472 -22.12 12.86 -12.54
C ILE A 472 -21.05 12.54 -11.51
N ALA A 473 -21.48 12.10 -10.32
CA ALA A 473 -20.65 11.37 -9.39
C ALA A 473 -20.95 9.87 -9.53
N VAL A 474 -19.88 9.10 -9.68
CA VAL A 474 -19.92 7.65 -9.74
C VAL A 474 -19.64 7.13 -8.34
N ASP A 475 -20.30 6.06 -7.91
CA ASP A 475 -19.95 5.39 -6.66
C ASP A 475 -18.56 4.74 -6.80
N ARG A 476 -17.55 5.45 -6.28
CA ARG A 476 -16.14 5.05 -6.34
C ARG A 476 -15.85 3.73 -5.60
N ASN A 477 -16.79 3.20 -4.81
CA ASN A 477 -16.63 1.88 -4.18
C ASN A 477 -16.92 0.73 -5.15
N GLN A 478 -17.62 1.01 -6.26
CA GLN A 478 -17.92 0.00 -7.29
C GLN A 478 -16.81 -0.11 -8.34
N LEU A 479 -15.91 0.87 -8.40
CA LEU A 479 -14.73 0.83 -9.26
C LEU A 479 -13.89 -0.43 -8.97
N PRO A 480 -13.66 -1.30 -9.96
CA PRO A 480 -12.87 -2.50 -9.76
C PRO A 480 -11.43 -2.21 -9.31
N SER A 481 -11.09 -2.62 -8.09
CA SER A 481 -9.74 -2.45 -7.52
C SER A 481 -8.74 -3.54 -7.95
N SER A 482 -9.17 -4.51 -8.77
CA SER A 482 -8.29 -5.61 -9.21
C SER A 482 -7.20 -5.17 -10.18
N SER A 483 -7.48 -4.17 -11.01
CA SER A 483 -6.52 -3.52 -11.90
C SER A 483 -7.11 -2.23 -12.47
N THR A 484 -6.26 -1.27 -12.82
CA THR A 484 -6.65 -0.07 -13.58
C THR A 484 -7.34 -0.43 -14.88
N SER A 485 -6.84 -1.43 -15.61
CA SER A 485 -7.50 -1.95 -16.82
C SER A 485 -8.89 -2.54 -16.57
N ALA A 486 -9.15 -3.10 -15.38
CA ALA A 486 -10.48 -3.56 -15.01
C ALA A 486 -11.39 -2.37 -14.68
N ALA A 487 -10.85 -1.33 -14.03
CA ALA A 487 -11.56 -0.08 -13.77
C ALA A 487 -11.91 0.66 -15.07
N THR A 488 -10.95 0.86 -15.99
CA THR A 488 -11.20 1.44 -17.33
C THR A 488 -12.23 0.63 -18.10
N LYS A 489 -12.12 -0.70 -18.10
CA LYS A 489 -13.10 -1.55 -18.80
C LYS A 489 -14.50 -1.47 -18.18
N TRP A 490 -14.59 -1.28 -16.87
CA TRP A 490 -15.86 -1.09 -16.19
C TRP A 490 -16.45 0.29 -16.52
N LEU A 491 -15.62 1.34 -16.56
CA LEU A 491 -16.01 2.68 -17.02
C LEU A 491 -16.46 2.68 -18.49
N ASP A 492 -15.77 1.94 -19.37
CA ASP A 492 -16.19 1.72 -20.77
C ASP A 492 -17.54 0.99 -20.85
N GLY A 493 -17.79 0.06 -19.93
CA GLY A 493 -19.06 -0.64 -19.78
C GLY A 493 -20.18 0.30 -19.35
N LEU A 494 -19.94 1.10 -18.31
CA LEU A 494 -20.86 2.13 -17.82
C LEU A 494 -21.18 3.15 -18.91
N LYS A 495 -20.16 3.61 -19.66
CA LYS A 495 -20.33 4.46 -20.85
C LYS A 495 -21.33 3.83 -21.82
N GLY A 496 -21.13 2.56 -22.19
CA GLY A 496 -22.02 1.85 -23.11
C GLY A 496 -23.45 1.65 -22.59
N GLU A 497 -23.65 1.52 -21.28
CA GLU A 497 -24.97 1.41 -20.67
C GLU A 497 -25.69 2.77 -20.64
N ILE A 498 -24.97 3.84 -20.32
CA ILE A 498 -25.50 5.20 -20.31
C ILE A 498 -25.90 5.63 -21.73
N GLU A 499 -25.00 5.46 -22.71
CA GLU A 499 -25.25 5.85 -24.11
C GLU A 499 -26.21 4.92 -24.85
N GLY A 500 -26.32 3.66 -24.41
CA GLY A 500 -27.21 2.67 -25.00
C GLY A 500 -28.69 2.82 -24.62
N SER A 501 -29.00 3.77 -23.72
CA SER A 501 -30.33 4.00 -23.17
C SER A 501 -30.91 5.33 -23.69
N ASN A 502 -32.21 5.33 -23.98
CA ASN A 502 -32.95 6.56 -24.27
C ASN A 502 -33.54 7.10 -22.97
N TYR A 503 -33.29 8.37 -22.66
CA TYR A 503 -33.79 9.01 -21.45
C TYR A 503 -35.05 9.82 -21.73
N THR A 504 -35.90 9.90 -20.71
CA THR A 504 -37.21 10.54 -20.70
C THR A 504 -38.24 9.88 -21.62
N ILE A 505 -39.30 9.34 -21.00
CA ILE A 505 -40.33 8.55 -21.69
C ILE A 505 -41.08 9.41 -22.72
N GLY A 506 -40.84 9.17 -24.01
CA GLY A 506 -41.57 9.77 -25.14
C GLY A 506 -40.87 10.94 -25.85
N ASN A 507 -39.73 11.41 -25.34
CA ASN A 507 -38.91 12.45 -25.99
C ASN A 507 -37.56 11.93 -26.51
N ASP A 508 -37.18 10.67 -26.17
CA ASP A 508 -36.02 9.92 -26.69
C ASP A 508 -34.72 10.75 -26.71
N ILE A 509 -34.31 11.29 -25.54
CA ILE A 509 -33.08 12.07 -25.44
C ILE A 509 -31.87 11.13 -25.54
N MET A 510 -30.97 11.45 -26.46
CA MET A 510 -29.72 10.72 -26.70
C MET A 510 -28.55 11.46 -26.06
N VAL A 511 -27.70 10.71 -25.36
CA VAL A 511 -26.63 11.26 -24.54
C VAL A 511 -25.27 10.69 -24.93
N GLU A 512 -24.22 11.46 -24.71
CA GLU A 512 -22.81 11.05 -24.80
C GLU A 512 -22.20 11.16 -23.40
N TYR A 513 -21.54 10.10 -22.93
CA TYR A 513 -20.86 10.07 -21.65
C TYR A 513 -19.35 10.25 -21.83
N ASN A 514 -18.85 11.35 -21.28
CA ASN A 514 -17.43 11.66 -21.19
C ASN A 514 -16.91 11.28 -19.81
N ASP A 515 -16.11 10.23 -19.77
CA ASP A 515 -15.46 9.77 -18.55
C ASP A 515 -14.28 10.67 -18.16
N LEU A 516 -14.31 11.21 -16.95
CA LEU A 516 -13.24 12.05 -16.41
C LEU A 516 -12.20 11.24 -15.62
N ILE A 517 -12.55 10.01 -15.23
CA ILE A 517 -11.70 9.13 -14.42
C ILE A 517 -10.68 8.37 -15.28
N SER A 518 -11.08 7.83 -16.45
CA SER A 518 -10.18 6.97 -17.25
C SER A 518 -8.86 7.62 -17.67
N GLY A 519 -8.88 8.93 -17.94
CA GLY A 519 -7.66 9.69 -18.24
C GLY A 519 -6.67 9.68 -17.08
N SER A 520 -7.19 9.89 -15.85
CA SER A 520 -6.40 9.85 -14.62
C SER A 520 -5.90 8.42 -14.31
N ILE A 521 -6.72 7.39 -14.57
CA ILE A 521 -6.36 5.98 -14.33
C ILE A 521 -5.10 5.55 -15.12
N LEU A 522 -4.91 6.01 -16.35
CA LEU A 522 -3.76 5.59 -17.17
C LEU A 522 -2.42 6.02 -16.55
N PHE A 523 -2.35 7.23 -15.99
CA PHE A 523 -1.18 7.69 -15.24
C PHE A 523 -0.98 6.88 -13.95
N LEU A 524 -2.08 6.57 -13.26
CA LEU A 524 -2.05 5.80 -12.02
C LEU A 524 -1.65 4.33 -12.23
N GLU A 525 -1.87 3.73 -13.41
CA GLU A 525 -1.50 2.33 -13.68
C GLU A 525 -0.01 2.06 -13.50
N LEU A 526 0.84 2.95 -14.01
CA LEU A 526 2.29 2.80 -13.89
C LEU A 526 2.72 2.90 -12.43
N LEU A 527 2.15 3.85 -11.70
CA LEU A 527 2.46 4.12 -10.30
C LEU A 527 1.96 2.99 -9.39
N LEU A 528 0.71 2.55 -9.55
CA LEU A 528 0.11 1.41 -8.85
C LEU A 528 0.89 0.11 -9.13
N GLY A 529 1.36 -0.07 -10.36
CA GLY A 529 2.24 -1.18 -10.73
C GLY A 529 3.56 -1.16 -9.96
N LEU A 530 4.20 0.02 -9.84
CA LEU A 530 5.44 0.19 -9.10
C LEU A 530 5.25 -0.08 -7.59
N ILE A 531 4.20 0.49 -6.99
CA ILE A 531 3.84 0.29 -5.58
C ILE A 531 3.59 -1.20 -5.30
N SER A 532 2.81 -1.87 -6.17
CA SER A 532 2.54 -3.30 -6.03
C SER A 532 3.82 -4.15 -6.10
N VAL A 533 4.73 -3.85 -7.02
CA VAL A 533 6.01 -4.57 -7.13
C VAL A 533 6.84 -4.38 -5.87
N PHE A 534 6.90 -3.16 -5.36
CA PHE A 534 7.59 -2.82 -4.12
C PHE A 534 7.04 -3.63 -2.93
N ASP A 535 5.71 -3.63 -2.74
CA ASP A 535 5.03 -4.36 -1.67
C ASP A 535 5.29 -5.87 -1.73
N TYR A 536 5.20 -6.44 -2.93
CA TYR A 536 5.45 -7.87 -3.13
C TYR A 536 6.89 -8.26 -2.78
N ILE A 537 7.87 -7.42 -3.15
CA ILE A 537 9.28 -7.67 -2.84
C ILE A 537 9.51 -7.62 -1.32
N LEU A 538 8.95 -6.62 -0.63
CA LEU A 538 9.09 -6.47 0.82
C LEU A 538 8.50 -7.69 1.56
N MET A 539 7.47 -8.34 1.00
CA MET A 539 6.80 -9.51 1.57
C MET A 539 7.44 -10.88 1.25
N ILE A 540 8.44 -10.96 0.37
CA ILE A 540 9.13 -12.21 0.04
C ILE A 540 9.62 -12.98 1.29
N PRO A 541 10.24 -12.35 2.32
CA PRO A 541 10.80 -13.07 3.45
C PRO A 541 9.72 -13.83 4.23
N ILE A 542 8.59 -13.18 4.50
CA ILE A 542 7.52 -13.80 5.29
C ILE A 542 6.86 -14.95 4.52
N VAL A 543 6.74 -14.83 3.20
CA VAL A 543 6.24 -15.91 2.33
C VAL A 543 7.19 -17.12 2.36
N ILE A 544 8.51 -16.91 2.21
CA ILE A 544 9.51 -17.99 2.28
C ILE A 544 9.53 -18.67 3.66
N LEU A 545 9.42 -17.87 4.72
CA LEU A 545 9.32 -18.38 6.09
C LEU A 545 8.11 -19.31 6.23
N SER A 546 6.95 -18.91 5.70
CA SER A 546 5.72 -19.70 5.79
C SER A 546 5.84 -21.08 5.14
N PHE A 547 6.44 -21.16 3.94
CA PHE A 547 6.71 -22.42 3.27
C PHE A 547 7.76 -23.26 4.01
N SER A 548 8.75 -22.62 4.63
CA SER A 548 9.76 -23.32 5.43
C SER A 548 9.09 -24.01 6.62
N VAL A 549 8.27 -23.29 7.38
CA VAL A 549 7.51 -23.84 8.52
C VAL A 549 6.60 -24.99 8.07
N LEU A 550 5.90 -24.83 6.94
CA LEU A 550 5.08 -25.87 6.33
C LEU A 550 5.86 -27.16 6.04
N ILE A 551 6.97 -27.05 5.30
CA ILE A 551 7.78 -28.21 4.90
C ILE A 551 8.33 -28.94 6.14
N TYR A 552 8.77 -28.18 7.15
CA TYR A 552 9.27 -28.77 8.40
C TYR A 552 8.16 -29.45 9.20
N GLY A 553 6.97 -28.84 9.30
CA GLY A 553 5.82 -29.44 9.97
C GLY A 553 5.39 -30.77 9.34
N LEU A 554 5.49 -30.86 8.00
CA LEU A 554 5.22 -32.08 7.25
C LEU A 554 6.24 -33.19 7.54
N ILE A 555 7.54 -32.91 7.39
CA ILE A 555 8.61 -33.90 7.62
C ILE A 555 8.48 -34.52 9.01
N LEU A 556 8.21 -33.66 9.98
CA LEU A 556 8.03 -34.05 11.36
C LEU A 556 6.82 -34.95 11.59
N SER A 557 5.67 -34.63 11.00
CA SER A 557 4.46 -35.45 11.11
C SER A 557 4.72 -36.88 10.63
N LEU A 558 5.54 -37.04 9.58
CA LEU A 558 5.98 -38.34 9.07
C LEU A 558 6.96 -39.04 10.02
N GLU A 559 7.95 -38.32 10.57
CA GLU A 559 8.90 -38.88 11.55
C GLU A 559 8.19 -39.46 12.79
N GLN A 560 7.18 -38.76 13.31
CA GLN A 560 6.43 -39.21 14.48
C GLN A 560 5.60 -40.47 14.22
N ARG A 561 5.22 -40.75 12.97
CA ARG A 561 4.45 -41.94 12.58
C ARG A 561 5.31 -43.14 12.25
N ARG A 562 6.64 -43.04 12.34
CA ARG A 562 7.56 -44.13 11.96
C ARG A 562 7.15 -45.48 12.56
N ARG A 563 6.89 -45.51 13.86
CA ARG A 563 6.56 -46.74 14.58
C ARG A 563 5.19 -47.30 14.19
N GLU A 564 4.18 -46.44 14.03
CA GLU A 564 2.84 -46.82 13.58
C GLU A 564 2.91 -47.46 12.18
N ILE A 565 3.64 -46.81 11.26
CA ILE A 565 3.86 -47.27 9.90
C ILE A 565 4.58 -48.63 9.90
N SER A 566 5.64 -48.78 10.70
CA SER A 566 6.34 -50.07 10.83
C SER A 566 5.44 -51.17 11.38
N ILE A 567 4.58 -50.89 12.37
CA ILE A 567 3.63 -51.87 12.93
C ILE A 567 2.60 -52.29 11.87
N HIS A 568 2.01 -51.35 11.15
CA HIS A 568 1.06 -51.65 10.08
C HIS A 568 1.69 -52.47 8.95
N ARG A 569 2.97 -52.21 8.60
CA ARG A 569 3.70 -53.06 7.65
C ARG A 569 3.92 -54.47 8.16
N VAL A 570 4.21 -54.66 9.45
CA VAL A 570 4.35 -56.00 10.07
C VAL A 570 3.02 -56.76 10.10
N ILE A 571 1.89 -56.04 10.23
CA ILE A 571 0.53 -56.62 10.20
C ILE A 571 0.09 -56.97 8.76
N GLY A 572 0.85 -56.59 7.73
CA GLY A 572 0.56 -56.88 6.32
C GLY A 572 0.01 -55.69 5.52
N GLY A 573 0.09 -54.47 6.05
CA GLY A 573 -0.27 -53.25 5.32
C GLY A 573 0.69 -52.95 4.17
N THR A 574 0.14 -52.69 2.98
CA THR A 574 0.90 -52.34 1.77
C THR A 574 1.33 -50.87 1.77
N GLU A 575 2.38 -50.53 1.03
CA GLU A 575 2.84 -49.13 0.90
C GLU A 575 1.74 -48.22 0.33
N SER A 576 0.91 -48.71 -0.60
CA SER A 576 -0.22 -47.96 -1.16
C SER A 576 -1.31 -47.66 -0.13
N THR A 577 -1.66 -48.64 0.72
CA THR A 577 -2.71 -48.45 1.74
C THR A 577 -2.27 -47.50 2.85
N LEU A 578 -1.02 -47.60 3.31
CA LEU A 578 -0.46 -46.66 4.29
C LEU A 578 -0.28 -45.26 3.71
N GLY A 579 0.20 -45.16 2.46
CA GLY A 579 0.35 -43.87 1.77
C GLY A 579 -0.99 -43.15 1.61
N SER A 580 -2.03 -43.86 1.19
CA SER A 580 -3.40 -43.31 1.05
C SER A 580 -3.96 -42.81 2.37
N LEU A 581 -3.75 -43.54 3.48
CA LEU A 581 -4.20 -43.12 4.81
C LEU A 581 -3.53 -41.81 5.25
N ILE A 582 -2.21 -41.69 5.07
CA ILE A 582 -1.45 -40.50 5.45
C ILE A 582 -1.84 -39.29 4.59
N LEU A 583 -1.97 -39.48 3.28
CA LEU A 583 -2.37 -38.42 2.36
C LEU A 583 -3.79 -37.90 2.64
N ARG A 584 -4.72 -38.77 3.00
CA ARG A 584 -6.07 -38.36 3.42
C ARG A 584 -6.04 -37.53 4.69
N GLU A 585 -5.27 -37.93 5.70
CA GLU A 585 -5.14 -37.14 6.93
C GLU A 585 -4.50 -35.77 6.66
N LEU A 586 -3.44 -35.72 5.84
CA LEU A 586 -2.82 -34.45 5.42
C LEU A 586 -3.81 -33.56 4.67
N SER A 587 -4.61 -34.11 3.74
CA SER A 587 -5.58 -33.34 2.96
C SER A 587 -6.61 -32.61 3.83
N VAL A 588 -7.21 -33.30 4.81
CA VAL A 588 -8.22 -32.70 5.70
C VAL A 588 -7.60 -31.57 6.53
N VAL A 589 -6.40 -31.80 7.05
CA VAL A 589 -5.69 -30.82 7.89
C VAL A 589 -5.29 -29.59 7.07
N SER A 590 -4.79 -29.79 5.85
CA SER A 590 -4.40 -28.70 4.95
C SER A 590 -5.59 -27.86 4.51
N VAL A 591 -6.72 -28.47 4.17
CA VAL A 591 -7.92 -27.72 3.78
C VAL A 591 -8.44 -26.88 4.95
N LEU A 592 -8.49 -27.43 6.17
CA LEU A 592 -8.90 -26.68 7.36
C LEU A 592 -7.93 -25.55 7.70
N GLY A 593 -6.61 -25.81 7.61
CA GLY A 593 -5.59 -24.79 7.84
C GLY A 593 -5.68 -23.66 6.82
N TRP A 594 -5.86 -24.01 5.54
CA TRP A 594 -6.02 -23.04 4.46
C TRP A 594 -7.26 -22.17 4.68
N PHE A 595 -8.41 -22.77 4.96
CA PHE A 595 -9.67 -22.07 5.14
C PHE A 595 -9.60 -21.08 6.31
N LEU A 596 -9.11 -21.52 7.47
CA LEU A 596 -8.99 -20.63 8.63
C LEU A 596 -7.99 -19.50 8.39
N GLY A 597 -6.89 -19.79 7.69
CA GLY A 597 -5.90 -18.78 7.32
C GLY A 597 -6.46 -17.74 6.35
N TYR A 598 -7.22 -18.19 5.34
CA TYR A 598 -7.87 -17.31 4.36
C TYR A 598 -8.92 -16.40 5.00
N VAL A 599 -9.79 -16.96 5.85
CA VAL A 599 -10.83 -16.17 6.54
C VAL A 599 -10.21 -15.13 7.47
N LEU A 600 -9.21 -15.52 8.26
CA LEU A 600 -8.54 -14.58 9.16
C LEU A 600 -7.78 -13.50 8.37
N ALA A 601 -7.17 -13.86 7.23
CA ALA A 601 -6.50 -12.91 6.35
C ALA A 601 -7.48 -11.84 5.85
N MET A 602 -8.59 -12.25 5.23
CA MET A 602 -9.58 -11.31 4.70
C MET A 602 -10.19 -10.43 5.80
N ALA A 603 -10.38 -10.96 7.02
CA ALA A 603 -10.86 -10.18 8.16
C ALA A 603 -9.83 -9.17 8.69
N SER A 604 -8.52 -9.46 8.56
CA SER A 604 -7.45 -8.60 9.05
C SER A 604 -7.10 -7.44 8.13
N VAL A 605 -7.27 -7.59 6.81
CA VAL A 605 -6.78 -6.62 5.83
C VAL A 605 -7.40 -5.23 5.98
N PRO A 606 -8.74 -5.06 6.17
CA PRO A 606 -9.33 -3.74 6.36
C PRO A 606 -8.71 -2.96 7.53
N VAL A 607 -8.46 -3.66 8.65
CA VAL A 607 -7.83 -3.05 9.83
C VAL A 607 -6.41 -2.56 9.54
N VAL A 608 -5.71 -3.22 8.61
CA VAL A 608 -4.32 -2.86 8.27
C VAL A 608 -4.29 -1.74 7.23
N LEU A 609 -5.31 -1.62 6.37
CA LEU A 609 -5.47 -0.48 5.47
C LEU A 609 -5.73 0.82 6.25
N ASP A 610 -6.32 0.73 7.44
CA ASP A 610 -6.50 1.85 8.39
C ASP A 610 -5.21 2.23 9.15
N ALA A 611 -4.03 1.72 8.75
CA ALA A 611 -2.77 2.06 9.41
C ALA A 611 -2.26 3.44 8.96
N VAL A 612 -2.15 4.39 9.90
CA VAL A 612 -1.57 5.72 9.70
C VAL A 612 -0.10 5.80 10.13
N GLY A 613 0.39 4.79 10.84
CA GLY A 613 1.78 4.69 11.28
C GLY A 613 2.13 3.27 11.70
N PHE A 614 3.36 3.03 12.17
CA PHE A 614 3.72 1.70 12.65
C PHE A 614 2.94 1.35 13.93
N MET A 615 2.08 0.33 13.83
CA MET A 615 1.17 -0.10 14.90
C MET A 615 0.19 0.99 15.38
N ALA A 616 -0.04 2.03 14.58
CA ALA A 616 -1.03 3.08 14.80
C ALA A 616 -2.14 2.96 13.75
N PHE A 617 -3.39 2.87 14.20
CA PHE A 617 -4.54 2.63 13.33
C PHE A 617 -5.60 3.69 13.58
N GLU A 618 -6.00 4.39 12.51
CA GLU A 618 -7.10 5.35 12.51
C GLU A 618 -8.02 5.07 11.33
N LYS A 619 -9.33 5.18 11.56
CA LYS A 619 -10.32 4.82 10.56
C LYS A 619 -10.18 5.76 9.37
N SER A 620 -9.98 5.20 8.17
CA SER A 620 -9.94 5.97 6.94
C SER A 620 -11.31 6.57 6.59
N ASP A 621 -11.30 7.72 5.93
CA ASP A 621 -12.50 8.32 5.31
C ASP A 621 -13.00 7.44 4.15
N PHE A 622 -12.09 6.70 3.52
CA PHE A 622 -12.36 5.78 2.43
C PHE A 622 -12.61 4.37 2.94
N ARG A 623 -13.80 3.82 2.66
CA ARG A 623 -14.13 2.43 3.01
C ARG A 623 -13.69 1.46 1.92
N VAL A 624 -12.44 1.04 1.96
CA VAL A 624 -11.94 0.04 1.01
C VAL A 624 -12.27 -1.38 1.46
N VAL A 625 -13.03 -2.10 0.62
CA VAL A 625 -13.30 -3.53 0.80
C VAL A 625 -12.35 -4.34 -0.08
N PRO A 626 -11.27 -4.92 0.46
CA PRO A 626 -10.33 -5.71 -0.33
C PRO A 626 -11.03 -6.98 -0.83
N THR A 627 -11.01 -7.21 -2.14
CA THR A 627 -11.52 -8.45 -2.74
C THR A 627 -10.40 -9.18 -3.47
N LEU A 628 -10.42 -10.51 -3.40
CA LEU A 628 -9.51 -11.35 -4.17
C LEU A 628 -10.27 -12.02 -5.32
N SER A 629 -9.66 -12.03 -6.50
CA SER A 629 -10.23 -12.73 -7.64
C SER A 629 -10.32 -14.24 -7.35
N GLY A 630 -11.34 -14.90 -7.90
CA GLY A 630 -11.50 -16.36 -7.73
C GLY A 630 -10.28 -17.15 -8.23
N LEU A 631 -9.58 -16.64 -9.25
CA LEU A 631 -8.34 -17.22 -9.75
C LEU A 631 -7.20 -17.06 -8.73
N ALA A 632 -7.04 -15.89 -8.11
CA ALA A 632 -6.04 -15.68 -7.06
C ALA A 632 -6.30 -16.59 -5.86
N THR A 633 -7.55 -16.67 -5.37
CA THR A 633 -7.93 -17.59 -4.28
C THR A 633 -7.65 -19.05 -4.64
N PHE A 634 -7.96 -19.47 -5.87
CA PHE A 634 -7.65 -20.81 -6.34
C PHE A 634 -6.13 -21.08 -6.40
N LEU A 635 -5.35 -20.13 -6.88
CA LEU A 635 -3.88 -20.24 -6.91
C LEU A 635 -3.30 -20.34 -5.49
N ILE A 636 -3.78 -19.55 -4.53
CA ILE A 636 -3.37 -19.65 -3.12
C ILE A 636 -3.67 -21.05 -2.58
N PHE A 637 -4.87 -21.57 -2.84
CA PHE A 637 -5.24 -22.93 -2.44
C PHE A 637 -4.31 -23.99 -3.07
N LEU A 638 -4.08 -23.90 -4.37
CA LEU A 638 -3.21 -24.82 -5.11
C LEU A 638 -1.76 -24.75 -4.60
N VAL A 639 -1.25 -23.55 -4.33
CA VAL A 639 0.10 -23.34 -3.83
C VAL A 639 0.21 -23.86 -2.40
N THR A 640 -0.70 -23.56 -1.49
CA THR A 640 -0.59 -23.97 -0.09
C THR A 640 -0.94 -25.45 0.13
N VAL A 641 -2.15 -25.86 -0.24
CA VAL A 641 -2.63 -27.24 -0.07
C VAL A 641 -1.94 -28.17 -1.08
N GLY A 642 -1.79 -27.75 -2.34
CA GLY A 642 -1.13 -28.56 -3.36
C GLY A 642 0.36 -28.80 -3.06
N ILE A 643 1.14 -27.80 -2.65
CA ILE A 643 2.54 -28.04 -2.21
C ILE A 643 2.55 -29.00 -1.02
N THR A 644 1.63 -28.86 -0.06
CA THR A 644 1.57 -29.77 1.09
C THR A 644 1.34 -31.21 0.67
N LEU A 645 0.42 -31.45 -0.26
CA LEU A 645 0.10 -32.78 -0.76
C LEU A 645 1.19 -33.35 -1.67
N LEU A 646 1.82 -32.50 -2.51
CA LEU A 646 2.91 -32.89 -3.41
C LEU A 646 4.17 -33.26 -2.63
N PHE A 647 4.59 -32.41 -1.69
CA PHE A 647 5.70 -32.75 -0.81
C PHE A 647 5.31 -33.89 0.13
N GLY A 648 4.07 -33.93 0.60
CA GLY A 648 3.52 -34.98 1.45
C GLY A 648 3.63 -36.34 0.79
N SER A 649 3.21 -36.47 -0.46
CA SER A 649 3.25 -37.73 -1.21
C SER A 649 4.68 -38.17 -1.49
N SER A 650 5.53 -37.26 -1.95
CA SER A 650 6.95 -37.53 -2.22
C SER A 650 7.67 -38.01 -0.95
N ARG A 651 7.52 -37.29 0.17
CA ARG A 651 8.15 -37.66 1.44
C ARG A 651 7.57 -38.92 2.05
N THR A 652 6.26 -39.13 1.93
CA THR A 652 5.62 -40.36 2.40
C THR A 652 6.12 -41.56 1.61
N SER A 653 6.24 -41.45 0.28
CA SER A 653 6.77 -42.51 -0.58
C SER A 653 8.23 -42.82 -0.26
N GLU A 654 9.08 -41.80 -0.13
CA GLU A 654 10.48 -41.96 0.30
C GLU A 654 10.52 -42.68 1.66
N PHE A 655 9.70 -42.27 2.61
CA PHE A 655 9.64 -42.86 3.94
C PHE A 655 9.16 -44.32 3.96
N LEU A 656 8.18 -44.66 3.11
CA LEU A 656 7.62 -46.01 3.00
C LEU A 656 8.55 -46.96 2.24
N SER A 657 9.33 -46.44 1.27
CA SER A 657 10.31 -47.21 0.49
C SER A 657 11.53 -47.68 1.29
N ILE A 658 11.76 -47.12 2.48
CA ILE A 658 12.85 -47.55 3.37
C ILE A 658 12.52 -48.98 3.86
N GLU A 659 13.36 -49.95 3.51
CA GLU A 659 13.19 -51.35 3.89
C GLU A 659 13.12 -51.54 5.41
N ILE A 660 12.41 -52.58 5.84
CA ILE A 660 12.24 -52.97 7.26
C ILE A 660 13.60 -53.08 7.98
N ASP A 661 14.68 -53.43 7.26
CA ASP A 661 16.02 -53.57 7.82
C ASP A 661 16.72 -52.21 8.08
N GLU A 662 16.41 -51.13 7.36
CA GLU A 662 16.98 -49.78 7.60
C GLU A 662 16.22 -49.01 8.70
N GLY A 663 14.94 -49.32 8.90
CA GLY A 663 14.22 -48.91 10.11
C GLY A 663 14.86 -49.44 11.41
N VAL A 664 15.63 -50.53 11.30
CA VAL A 664 16.38 -51.20 12.38
C VAL A 664 17.88 -50.85 12.34
N ARG A 665 18.50 -50.73 11.16
CA ARG A 665 19.89 -50.30 10.94
C ARG A 665 19.98 -48.78 10.84
N ARG A 666 20.41 -48.17 11.94
CA ARG A 666 20.47 -46.72 12.24
C ARG A 666 21.18 -45.78 11.26
N VAL A 667 21.60 -46.15 10.04
CA VAL A 667 22.47 -45.26 9.24
C VAL A 667 22.14 -45.30 7.74
N ALA A 668 21.19 -44.48 7.32
CA ALA A 668 21.09 -44.07 5.92
C ALA A 668 22.30 -43.18 5.54
N PRO A 669 22.87 -43.33 4.33
CA PRO A 669 24.02 -42.53 3.88
C PRO A 669 23.64 -41.05 3.69
N ARG A 670 24.34 -40.15 4.40
CA ARG A 670 24.07 -38.70 4.34
C ARG A 670 24.68 -38.04 3.10
N LYS A 671 23.88 -37.27 2.36
CA LYS A 671 24.37 -36.35 1.32
C LYS A 671 25.13 -35.20 1.98
N ARG A 672 26.38 -34.94 1.59
CA ARG A 672 27.19 -33.84 2.17
C ARG A 672 26.53 -32.49 1.90
N SER A 673 26.31 -31.69 2.96
CA SER A 673 25.80 -30.32 2.85
C SER A 673 26.83 -29.42 2.15
N ARG A 674 26.38 -28.66 1.14
CA ARG A 674 27.21 -27.68 0.42
C ARG A 674 27.31 -26.37 1.19
N PHE A 675 27.96 -26.41 2.36
CA PHE A 675 28.05 -25.25 3.26
C PHE A 675 28.69 -24.01 2.62
N TRP A 676 29.62 -24.20 1.69
CA TRP A 676 30.27 -23.08 0.97
C TRP A 676 29.27 -22.19 0.21
N LEU A 677 28.17 -22.75 -0.30
CA LEU A 677 27.11 -21.95 -0.94
C LEU A 677 26.40 -21.04 0.07
N HIS A 678 26.15 -21.53 1.29
CA HIS A 678 25.55 -20.70 2.35
C HIS A 678 26.49 -19.56 2.77
N LEU A 679 27.79 -19.83 2.82
CA LEU A 679 28.81 -18.82 3.11
C LEU A 679 28.88 -17.74 2.02
N LEU A 680 28.81 -18.14 0.75
CA LEU A 680 28.83 -17.21 -0.38
C LEU A 680 27.62 -16.27 -0.33
N VAL A 681 26.42 -16.81 -0.19
CA VAL A 681 25.18 -16.02 -0.09
C VAL A 681 25.25 -15.07 1.12
N PHE A 682 25.72 -15.55 2.26
CA PHE A 682 25.92 -14.71 3.45
C PHE A 682 26.93 -13.58 3.20
N PHE A 683 28.05 -13.85 2.51
CA PHE A 683 29.07 -12.85 2.22
C PHE A 683 28.54 -11.74 1.29
N VAL A 684 27.78 -12.09 0.24
CA VAL A 684 27.14 -11.09 -0.64
C VAL A 684 26.14 -10.24 0.15
N GLY A 685 25.37 -10.86 1.06
CA GLY A 685 24.47 -10.11 1.95
C GLY A 685 25.21 -9.17 2.90
N VAL A 686 26.32 -9.60 3.49
CA VAL A 686 27.16 -8.74 4.35
C VAL A 686 27.77 -7.60 3.55
N LEU A 687 28.13 -7.81 2.29
CA LEU A 687 28.61 -6.75 1.41
C LEU A 687 27.55 -5.66 1.22
N SER A 688 26.28 -6.03 1.03
CA SER A 688 25.18 -5.06 0.93
C SER A 688 24.96 -4.28 2.23
N PHE A 689 25.05 -4.95 3.39
CA PHE A 689 25.02 -4.29 4.69
C PHE A 689 26.15 -3.26 4.82
N VAL A 690 27.39 -3.65 4.48
CA VAL A 690 28.56 -2.76 4.57
C VAL A 690 28.40 -1.58 3.62
N GLU A 691 27.93 -1.80 2.40
CA GLU A 691 27.72 -0.71 1.43
C GLU A 691 26.69 0.30 1.94
N SER A 692 25.52 -0.19 2.37
CA SER A 692 24.45 0.67 2.88
C SER A 692 24.89 1.45 4.11
N TRP A 693 25.68 0.82 4.99
CA TRP A 693 26.23 1.45 6.20
C TRP A 693 27.28 2.52 5.86
N ILE A 694 28.10 2.31 4.83
CA ILE A 694 29.08 3.33 4.39
C ILE A 694 28.34 4.55 3.84
N GLU A 695 27.32 4.34 3.01
CA GLU A 695 26.54 5.43 2.41
C GLU A 695 25.73 6.19 3.46
N SER A 696 25.05 5.49 4.37
CA SER A 696 24.26 6.13 5.44
C SER A 696 25.11 6.98 6.39
N ASN A 697 26.36 6.61 6.63
CA ASN A 697 27.29 7.39 7.47
C ASN A 697 28.09 8.45 6.69
N GLY A 698 27.79 8.67 5.40
CA GLY A 698 28.48 9.67 4.57
C GLY A 698 29.91 9.30 4.16
N GLY A 699 30.27 8.02 4.21
CA GLY A 699 31.57 7.46 3.82
C GLY A 699 32.33 6.79 4.97
N PHE A 700 33.35 6.00 4.63
CA PHE A 700 34.24 5.37 5.62
C PHE A 700 35.67 5.24 5.07
N GLY A 701 36.63 5.91 5.72
CA GLY A 701 38.04 5.82 5.35
C GLY A 701 38.31 6.28 3.91
N PRO A 702 38.80 5.42 3.00
CA PRO A 702 39.06 5.79 1.60
C PRO A 702 37.80 5.86 0.73
N TRP A 703 36.64 5.40 1.23
CA TRP A 703 35.38 5.40 0.51
C TRP A 703 34.57 6.65 0.88
N GLY A 704 34.17 7.42 -0.14
CA GLY A 704 33.36 8.62 0.04
C GLY A 704 31.86 8.33 0.20
N PRO A 705 31.01 9.35 0.10
CA PRO A 705 29.55 9.21 0.27
C PRO A 705 28.85 8.34 -0.79
N LYS A 706 29.55 7.90 -1.84
CA LYS A 706 29.04 7.05 -2.93
C LYS A 706 29.37 5.56 -2.74
N GLY A 707 29.66 5.16 -1.50
CA GLY A 707 29.99 3.77 -1.17
C GLY A 707 31.31 3.25 -1.74
N ILE A 708 31.45 1.92 -1.73
CA ILE A 708 32.55 1.15 -2.34
C ILE A 708 32.40 1.17 -3.88
N ASN A 709 31.17 1.20 -4.39
CA ASN A 709 30.88 1.09 -5.81
C ASN A 709 30.08 2.27 -6.38
N SER A 710 30.74 3.10 -7.17
CA SER A 710 30.10 4.25 -7.84
C SER A 710 29.14 3.92 -9.00
N ASN A 711 29.02 2.65 -9.43
CA ASN A 711 28.13 2.27 -10.51
C ASN A 711 26.71 1.98 -10.00
N PHE A 712 25.80 2.92 -10.29
CA PHE A 712 24.37 2.87 -9.94
C PHE A 712 23.68 1.53 -10.22
N ILE A 713 23.96 0.86 -11.34
CA ILE A 713 23.26 -0.40 -11.68
C ILE A 713 23.69 -1.53 -10.75
N VAL A 714 24.99 -1.66 -10.51
CA VAL A 714 25.52 -2.76 -9.69
C VAL A 714 25.19 -2.52 -8.23
N ASP A 715 25.25 -1.26 -7.81
CA ASP A 715 24.88 -0.83 -6.47
C ASP A 715 23.37 -1.01 -6.20
N GLY A 716 22.51 -0.57 -7.13
CA GLY A 716 21.07 -0.82 -7.06
C GLY A 716 20.70 -2.32 -7.03
N LEU A 717 21.40 -3.18 -7.79
CA LEU A 717 21.22 -4.63 -7.71
C LEU A 717 21.67 -5.21 -6.36
N LEU A 718 22.73 -4.67 -5.77
CA LEU A 718 23.23 -5.08 -4.46
C LEU A 718 22.22 -4.70 -3.38
N PHE A 719 21.65 -3.49 -3.40
CA PHE A 719 20.59 -3.08 -2.48
C PHE A 719 19.27 -3.82 -2.71
N LEU A 720 18.95 -4.18 -3.95
CA LEU A 720 17.75 -4.95 -4.25
C LEU A 720 17.80 -6.38 -3.71
N PHE A 721 18.89 -7.11 -3.94
CA PHE A 721 18.99 -8.55 -3.58
C PHE A 721 19.76 -8.83 -2.29
N GLY A 722 20.63 -7.91 -1.88
CA GLY A 722 21.51 -8.02 -0.73
C GLY A 722 20.80 -8.30 0.60
N PRO A 723 19.72 -7.56 0.97
CA PRO A 723 19.01 -7.80 2.21
C PRO A 723 18.46 -9.23 2.30
N PHE A 724 17.94 -9.77 1.19
CA PHE A 724 17.41 -11.14 1.12
C PHE A 724 18.52 -12.20 1.22
N PHE A 725 19.67 -11.95 0.59
CA PHE A 725 20.84 -12.82 0.73
C PHE A 725 21.41 -12.79 2.14
N LEU A 726 21.42 -11.63 2.79
CA LEU A 726 21.82 -11.51 4.19
C LEU A 726 20.87 -12.27 5.10
N TRP A 727 19.55 -12.16 4.87
CA TRP A 727 18.54 -12.87 5.64
C TRP A 727 18.64 -14.38 5.51
N ILE A 728 18.64 -14.92 4.28
CA ILE A 728 18.70 -16.38 4.03
C ILE A 728 20.08 -16.93 4.41
N GLY A 729 21.15 -16.29 3.95
CA GLY A 729 22.53 -16.71 4.22
C GLY A 729 22.87 -16.63 5.71
N GLY A 730 22.49 -15.52 6.35
CA GLY A 730 22.70 -15.27 7.77
C GLY A 730 22.00 -16.29 8.65
N ALA A 731 20.71 -16.57 8.40
CA ALA A 731 20.00 -17.59 9.17
C ALA A 731 20.62 -19.00 9.03
N LEU A 732 21.07 -19.38 7.83
CA LEU A 732 21.67 -20.69 7.58
C LEU A 732 23.07 -20.85 8.23
N VAL A 733 23.85 -19.78 8.29
CA VAL A 733 25.18 -19.75 8.92
C VAL A 733 25.06 -19.61 10.44
N LEU A 734 24.35 -18.59 10.92
CA LEU A 734 24.16 -18.30 12.35
C LEU A 734 23.32 -19.36 13.05
N GLY A 735 22.41 -20.05 12.34
CA GLY A 735 21.63 -21.15 12.90
C GLY A 735 22.48 -22.28 13.46
N ARG A 736 23.64 -22.54 12.84
CA ARG A 736 24.62 -23.53 13.35
C ARG A 736 25.27 -23.07 14.65
N ILE A 737 25.45 -21.76 14.82
CA ILE A 737 25.98 -21.15 16.04
C ILE A 737 24.90 -21.17 17.14
N GLY A 738 23.66 -20.81 16.81
CA GLY A 738 22.50 -20.90 17.71
C GLY A 738 22.30 -22.32 18.25
N ALA A 739 22.45 -23.34 17.39
CA ALA A 739 22.40 -24.75 17.78
C ALA A 739 23.50 -25.16 18.78
N ALA A 740 24.64 -24.45 18.77
CA ALA A 740 25.73 -24.64 19.73
C ALA A 740 25.51 -23.89 21.06
N GLY A 741 24.36 -23.25 21.26
CA GLY A 741 24.00 -22.46 22.44
C GLY A 741 24.33 -23.12 23.79
N PRO A 742 23.98 -24.39 24.04
CA PRO A 742 24.33 -25.08 25.29
C PRO A 742 25.84 -25.15 25.52
N ARG A 743 26.65 -25.34 24.48
CA ARG A 743 28.12 -25.35 24.60
C ARG A 743 28.64 -23.97 24.96
N ILE A 744 28.16 -22.93 24.28
CA ILE A 744 28.52 -21.52 24.53
C ILE A 744 28.21 -21.17 25.98
N PHE A 745 26.99 -21.45 26.45
CA PHE A 745 26.57 -21.18 27.82
C PHE A 745 27.35 -22.00 28.85
N THR A 746 27.70 -23.26 28.58
CA THR A 746 28.55 -24.05 29.50
C THR A 746 29.99 -23.54 29.58
N THR A 747 30.52 -22.95 28.51
CA THR A 747 31.84 -22.32 28.52
C THR A 747 31.80 -21.00 29.30
N LEU A 748 30.76 -20.20 29.12
CA LEU A 748 30.63 -18.87 29.73
C LEU A 748 30.18 -18.92 31.21
N PHE A 749 29.30 -19.85 31.57
CA PHE A 749 28.67 -19.95 32.90
C PHE A 749 28.98 -21.25 33.65
N GLY A 750 29.87 -22.10 33.15
CA GLY A 750 30.19 -23.41 33.74
C GLY A 750 30.88 -23.40 35.12
N TRP A 751 31.30 -22.22 35.59
CA TRP A 751 31.78 -21.92 36.95
C TRP A 751 30.68 -21.73 38.01
N THR A 752 29.42 -21.53 37.60
CA THR A 752 28.33 -21.26 38.56
C THR A 752 27.89 -22.55 39.28
N PRO A 753 27.52 -22.48 40.58
CA PRO A 753 27.09 -23.65 41.35
C PRO A 753 25.86 -24.36 40.77
N VAL A 754 25.03 -23.61 40.03
CA VAL A 754 23.83 -24.14 39.35
C VAL A 754 24.21 -25.08 38.18
N LEU A 755 25.37 -24.86 37.54
CA LEU A 755 25.77 -25.56 36.33
C LEU A 755 26.74 -26.73 36.55
N THR A 756 27.43 -26.78 37.68
CA THR A 756 28.36 -27.86 38.01
C THR A 756 27.66 -29.22 38.14
N ASP A 757 26.43 -29.25 38.64
CA ASP A 757 25.62 -30.47 38.79
C ASP A 757 25.04 -30.99 37.46
N ILE A 758 24.92 -30.11 36.47
CA ILE A 758 24.26 -30.36 35.19
C ILE A 758 25.29 -30.70 34.08
N LYS A 759 26.55 -30.23 34.25
CA LYS A 759 27.67 -30.34 33.30
C LYS A 759 27.96 -31.76 32.79
N ARG A 760 27.77 -32.79 33.61
CA ARG A 760 28.03 -34.20 33.24
C ARG A 760 26.97 -34.78 32.30
N GLY A 761 25.74 -34.25 32.30
CA GLY A 761 24.66 -34.66 31.39
C GLY A 761 24.67 -33.94 30.04
N LEU A 762 25.37 -32.79 29.93
CA LEU A 762 25.30 -31.90 28.76
C LEU A 762 26.25 -32.28 27.60
N ARG A 763 27.27 -33.12 27.84
CA ARG A 763 28.31 -33.46 26.83
C ARG A 763 27.80 -34.19 25.59
N GLY A 764 26.58 -34.74 25.60
CA GLY A 764 25.96 -35.44 24.46
C GLY A 764 24.89 -34.64 23.69
N SER A 765 24.52 -33.44 24.15
CA SER A 765 23.25 -32.79 23.73
C SER A 765 23.32 -31.90 22.47
N GLY A 766 24.48 -31.33 22.16
CA GLY A 766 24.59 -30.21 21.21
C GLY A 766 24.78 -30.55 19.72
N SER A 767 24.24 -31.66 19.19
CA SER A 767 24.43 -31.96 17.75
C SER A 767 23.26 -32.65 17.05
N SER A 768 22.02 -32.41 17.47
CA SER A 768 20.87 -32.89 16.69
C SER A 768 20.53 -31.92 15.56
N GLU A 769 20.23 -32.47 14.39
CA GLU A 769 19.79 -31.72 13.22
C GLU A 769 18.48 -30.95 13.50
N SER A 770 17.63 -31.50 14.37
CA SER A 770 16.38 -30.87 14.82
C SER A 770 16.62 -29.56 15.57
N VAL A 771 17.66 -29.48 16.43
CA VAL A 771 18.02 -28.25 17.14
C VAL A 771 18.56 -27.17 16.20
N ASN A 772 19.32 -27.56 15.17
CA ASN A 772 19.78 -26.61 14.15
C ASN A 772 18.62 -26.03 13.32
N ARG A 773 17.65 -26.85 12.93
CA ARG A 773 16.45 -26.37 12.22
C ARG A 773 15.62 -25.42 13.08
N LEU A 774 15.47 -25.71 14.38
CA LEU A 774 14.81 -24.82 15.33
C LEU A 774 15.51 -23.45 15.42
N ALA A 775 16.84 -23.44 15.58
CA ALA A 775 17.60 -22.21 15.62
C ALA A 775 17.43 -21.37 14.35
N ILE A 776 17.45 -22.01 13.16
CA ILE A 776 17.22 -21.31 11.88
C ILE A 776 15.84 -20.64 11.84
N ILE A 777 14.77 -21.33 12.22
CA ILE A 777 13.41 -20.77 12.16
C ILE A 777 13.24 -19.62 13.16
N LEU A 778 13.79 -19.76 14.38
CA LEU A 778 13.81 -18.68 15.35
C LEU A 778 14.57 -17.46 14.82
N LEU A 779 15.74 -17.66 14.21
CA LEU A 779 16.50 -16.58 13.58
C LEU A 779 15.72 -15.88 12.46
N LEU A 780 15.09 -16.65 11.57
CA LEU A 780 14.30 -16.09 10.46
C LEU A 780 13.10 -15.29 10.97
N THR A 781 12.36 -15.80 11.95
CA THR A 781 11.17 -15.11 12.50
C THR A 781 11.56 -13.84 13.26
N LEU A 782 12.54 -13.93 14.17
CA LEU A 782 12.94 -12.79 15.00
C LEU A 782 13.64 -11.70 14.20
N SER A 783 14.43 -12.07 13.17
CA SER A 783 15.02 -11.06 12.27
C SER A 783 13.97 -10.28 11.51
N ILE A 784 12.89 -10.91 11.01
CA ILE A 784 11.77 -10.20 10.36
C ILE A 784 11.07 -9.26 11.34
N VAL A 785 10.80 -9.73 12.57
CA VAL A 785 10.18 -8.89 13.62
C VAL A 785 11.03 -7.65 13.92
N THR A 786 12.35 -7.82 14.03
CA THR A 786 13.28 -6.70 14.25
C THR A 786 13.28 -5.74 13.07
N VAL A 787 13.33 -6.23 11.84
CA VAL A 787 13.29 -5.38 10.64
C VAL A 787 12.01 -4.58 10.57
N ALA A 788 10.86 -5.24 10.75
CA ALA A 788 9.56 -4.57 10.71
C ALA A 788 9.43 -3.48 11.78
N ALA A 789 9.93 -3.72 13.00
CA ALA A 789 9.92 -2.72 14.07
C ALA A 789 10.84 -1.52 13.77
N VAL A 790 12.09 -1.78 13.39
CA VAL A 790 13.08 -0.72 13.08
C VAL A 790 12.60 0.12 11.90
N GLN A 791 12.21 -0.53 10.80
CA GLN A 791 11.81 0.14 9.58
C GLN A 791 10.46 0.86 9.73
N GLY A 792 9.52 0.29 10.48
CA GLY A 792 8.23 0.90 10.74
C GLY A 792 8.35 2.16 11.60
N TYR A 793 9.11 2.07 12.70
CA TYR A 793 9.35 3.21 13.58
C TYR A 793 10.13 4.33 12.87
N THR A 794 11.18 3.96 12.12
CA THR A 794 11.94 4.92 11.31
C THR A 794 11.03 5.61 10.27
N GLY A 795 10.13 4.87 9.63
CA GLY A 795 9.17 5.46 8.68
C GLY A 795 8.28 6.51 9.32
N THR A 796 7.72 6.19 10.50
CA THR A 796 6.82 7.13 11.23
C THR A 796 7.55 8.43 11.59
N LEU A 797 8.81 8.34 12.02
CA LEU A 797 9.63 9.54 12.29
C LEU A 797 9.97 10.34 11.02
N VAL A 798 10.17 9.67 9.88
CA VAL A 798 10.40 10.38 8.62
C VAL A 798 9.15 11.14 8.19
N ASP A 799 7.95 10.59 8.42
CA ASP A 799 6.69 11.29 8.14
C ASP A 799 6.51 12.53 9.03
N GLU A 800 6.85 12.42 10.32
CA GLU A 800 6.91 13.54 11.27
C GLU A 800 7.90 14.62 10.80
N ARG A 801 9.15 14.25 10.52
CA ARG A 801 10.18 15.18 10.01
C ARG A 801 9.78 15.84 8.69
N THR A 802 9.11 15.09 7.81
CA THR A 802 8.58 15.62 6.54
C THR A 802 7.56 16.70 6.79
N THR A 803 6.69 16.48 7.77
CA THR A 803 5.69 17.47 8.19
C THR A 803 6.32 18.71 8.78
N SER A 804 7.29 18.54 9.69
CA SER A 804 8.02 19.66 10.28
C SER A 804 8.83 20.44 9.25
N ALA A 805 9.42 19.77 8.25
CA ALA A 805 10.10 20.43 7.15
C ALA A 805 9.13 21.24 6.25
N GLN A 806 7.93 20.72 5.98
CA GLN A 806 6.91 21.36 5.15
C GLN A 806 6.21 22.54 5.85
N THR A 807 5.78 22.35 7.10
CA THR A 807 5.01 23.34 7.87
C THR A 807 5.91 24.36 8.55
N GLY A 808 7.04 23.90 9.09
CA GLY A 808 8.06 24.73 9.74
C GLY A 808 7.86 24.98 11.23
N ALA A 809 6.63 25.14 11.68
CA ALA A 809 6.24 25.33 13.08
C ALA A 809 4.88 24.63 13.33
N ASP A 810 4.29 24.81 14.51
CA ASP A 810 2.92 24.34 14.77
C ASP A 810 1.91 24.95 13.80
N LEU A 811 2.09 26.25 13.52
CA LEU A 811 1.27 27.00 12.59
C LEU A 811 2.14 27.97 11.78
N GLN A 812 2.04 27.89 10.46
CA GLN A 812 2.58 28.85 9.52
C GLN A 812 1.43 29.65 8.92
N VAL A 813 1.54 30.98 8.96
CA VAL A 813 0.53 31.89 8.42
C VAL A 813 1.16 32.76 7.35
N GLN A 814 0.54 32.76 6.18
CA GLN A 814 0.91 33.59 5.05
C GLN A 814 -0.16 34.69 4.89
N PHE A 815 0.24 35.94 5.02
CA PHE A 815 -0.57 37.13 4.83
C PHE A 815 -0.45 37.68 3.39
N ASP A 816 -1.49 38.38 2.95
CA ASP A 816 -1.57 38.98 1.61
C ASP A 816 -0.55 40.11 1.42
N GLU A 817 -0.33 40.89 2.47
CA GLU A 817 0.64 41.99 2.51
C GLU A 817 1.69 41.77 3.60
N PRO A 818 2.91 42.34 3.47
CA PRO A 818 3.90 42.28 4.53
C PRO A 818 3.43 43.05 5.77
N ILE A 819 3.23 42.35 6.89
CA ILE A 819 2.78 42.94 8.15
C ILE A 819 3.85 42.85 9.24
N SER A 820 3.71 43.68 10.28
CA SER A 820 4.59 43.66 11.45
C SER A 820 4.25 42.50 12.40
N GLN A 821 5.23 42.14 13.24
CA GLN A 821 5.07 41.09 14.25
C GLN A 821 3.85 41.29 15.15
N GLN A 822 3.63 42.52 15.62
CA GLN A 822 2.52 42.83 16.51
C GLN A 822 1.16 42.58 15.84
N ARG A 823 1.03 42.95 14.56
CA ARG A 823 -0.22 42.74 13.83
C ARG A 823 -0.49 41.25 13.60
N ALA A 824 0.54 40.49 13.25
CA ALA A 824 0.44 39.04 13.08
C ALA A 824 0.03 38.34 14.40
N MET A 825 0.60 38.76 15.53
CA MET A 825 0.26 38.26 16.87
C MET A 825 -1.21 38.55 17.24
N GLU A 826 -1.69 39.76 16.95
CA GLU A 826 -3.08 40.16 17.22
C GLU A 826 -4.07 39.28 16.43
N GLU A 827 -3.81 39.01 15.15
CA GLU A 827 -4.68 38.18 14.31
C GLU A 827 -4.77 36.73 14.80
N VAL A 828 -3.64 36.10 15.12
CA VAL A 828 -3.64 34.72 15.63
C VAL A 828 -4.25 34.65 17.03
N THR A 829 -4.02 35.64 17.90
CA THR A 829 -4.67 35.69 19.22
C THR A 829 -6.19 35.81 19.11
N LEU A 830 -6.69 36.58 18.15
CA LEU A 830 -8.12 36.67 17.85
C LEU A 830 -8.66 35.34 17.32
N ALA A 831 -7.90 34.64 16.48
CA ALA A 831 -8.28 33.31 16.01
C ALA A 831 -8.34 32.28 17.14
N ILE A 832 -7.39 32.31 18.09
CA ILE A 832 -7.42 31.46 19.30
C ILE A 832 -8.71 31.69 20.10
N GLN A 833 -9.09 32.97 20.30
CA GLN A 833 -10.32 33.33 21.00
C GLN A 833 -11.59 32.89 20.25
N ARG A 834 -11.55 32.88 18.90
CA ARG A 834 -12.66 32.38 18.07
C ARG A 834 -12.79 30.87 18.11
N ALA A 835 -11.65 30.17 18.09
CA ALA A 835 -11.60 28.72 18.11
C ALA A 835 -12.11 28.13 19.44
N ASP A 836 -11.92 28.85 20.56
CA ASP A 836 -12.37 28.47 21.92
C ASP A 836 -11.94 27.04 22.31
N VAL A 837 -10.67 26.71 22.04
CA VAL A 837 -10.09 25.39 22.31
C VAL A 837 -9.23 25.46 23.57
N SER A 838 -9.51 24.61 24.55
CA SER A 838 -8.87 24.64 25.88
C SER A 838 -7.37 24.31 25.89
N GLU A 839 -6.89 23.71 24.82
CA GLU A 839 -5.52 23.22 24.66
C GLU A 839 -4.57 24.33 24.19
N ILE A 840 -5.09 25.41 23.58
CA ILE A 840 -4.30 26.54 23.08
C ILE A 840 -4.85 27.83 23.71
N ASP A 841 -4.17 28.34 24.74
CA ASP A 841 -4.58 29.56 25.46
C ASP A 841 -3.85 30.82 24.96
N SER A 842 -2.62 30.68 24.46
CA SER A 842 -1.76 31.78 24.04
C SER A 842 -0.71 31.34 23.03
N ILE A 843 -0.02 32.31 22.44
CA ILE A 843 1.16 32.09 21.59
C ILE A 843 2.39 32.07 22.50
N ASP A 844 3.16 30.98 22.47
CA ASP A 844 4.36 30.83 23.29
C ASP A 844 5.54 31.54 22.63
N TYR A 845 5.78 31.27 21.35
CA TYR A 845 6.84 31.89 20.55
C TYR A 845 6.37 32.18 19.12
N MET A 846 7.00 33.17 18.49
CA MET A 846 6.76 33.46 17.08
C MET A 846 8.00 34.01 16.40
N THR A 847 8.16 33.71 15.12
CA THR A 847 9.25 34.23 14.31
C THR A 847 8.83 34.36 12.85
N SER A 848 9.73 34.88 12.02
CA SER A 848 9.58 34.91 10.56
C SER A 848 10.93 34.57 9.93
N VAL A 849 10.94 34.29 8.64
CA VAL A 849 12.20 34.13 7.89
C VAL A 849 12.23 35.21 6.81
N GLY A 850 13.26 36.05 6.84
CA GLY A 850 13.48 37.09 5.85
C GLY A 850 14.21 36.58 4.63
N ASP A 851 14.06 37.30 3.52
CA ASP A 851 14.67 36.95 2.23
C ASP A 851 15.28 38.20 1.58
N ILE A 852 16.58 38.15 1.30
CA ILE A 852 17.31 39.20 0.57
C ILE A 852 18.25 38.57 -0.47
N PHE A 853 18.71 39.37 -1.42
CA PHE A 853 19.78 38.97 -2.33
C PHE A 853 21.10 39.62 -1.94
N THR A 854 22.13 38.81 -1.70
CA THR A 854 23.50 39.28 -1.47
C THR A 854 24.42 38.77 -2.57
N ASN A 855 25.64 39.29 -2.65
CA ASN A 855 26.67 38.78 -3.54
C ASN A 855 28.02 38.69 -2.82
N GLN A 856 28.88 37.77 -3.22
CA GLN A 856 30.23 37.71 -2.68
C GLN A 856 31.05 38.91 -3.20
N LYS A 857 31.84 39.52 -2.32
CA LYS A 857 32.68 40.67 -2.66
C LYS A 857 33.60 40.37 -3.84
N GLY A 858 33.45 41.13 -4.92
CA GLY A 858 34.23 40.98 -6.16
C GLY A 858 33.59 40.06 -7.20
N GLU A 859 32.45 39.44 -6.88
CA GLU A 859 31.66 38.63 -7.80
C GLU A 859 30.29 39.25 -8.07
N GLY A 860 29.76 39.04 -9.27
CA GLY A 860 28.47 39.58 -9.72
C GLY A 860 27.28 38.62 -9.59
N SER A 861 27.48 37.44 -9.01
CA SER A 861 26.43 36.43 -8.89
C SER A 861 25.59 36.70 -7.64
N LEU A 862 24.28 36.88 -7.82
CA LEU A 862 23.34 37.05 -6.71
C LEU A 862 23.11 35.70 -6.02
N LEU A 863 23.12 35.72 -4.70
CA LEU A 863 22.85 34.61 -3.79
C LEU A 863 21.58 34.95 -3.01
N ARG A 864 20.60 34.04 -3.04
CA ARG A 864 19.46 34.14 -2.14
C ARG A 864 19.93 33.95 -0.71
N THR A 865 19.60 34.88 0.16
CA THR A 865 20.09 34.95 1.54
C THR A 865 18.90 35.03 2.45
N TRP A 866 18.68 33.97 3.21
CA TRP A 866 17.63 33.91 4.20
C TRP A 866 18.12 34.38 5.56
N ILE A 867 17.27 35.14 6.23
CA ILE A 867 17.53 35.68 7.55
C ILE A 867 16.63 34.97 8.52
N VAL A 868 17.25 34.30 9.47
CA VAL A 868 16.53 33.69 10.58
C VAL A 868 16.67 34.62 11.78
N PHE A 869 15.54 35.16 12.26
CA PHE A 869 15.50 36.11 13.37
C PHE A 869 15.64 35.42 14.72
N ASP A 870 16.13 36.13 15.73
CA ASP A 870 16.36 35.57 17.07
C ASP A 870 15.06 34.97 17.66
N GLY A 871 15.15 33.85 18.40
CA GLY A 871 13.99 33.11 18.91
C GLY A 871 13.43 32.07 17.93
N HIS A 872 14.09 31.87 16.78
CA HIS A 872 13.72 30.84 15.82
C HIS A 872 13.95 29.42 16.34
N GLU A 873 14.87 29.22 17.28
CA GLU A 873 15.18 27.94 17.90
C GLU A 873 14.03 27.40 18.74
N ASP A 874 13.19 28.30 19.27
CA ASP A 874 12.01 27.98 20.08
C ASP A 874 10.71 27.97 19.26
N THR A 875 10.72 28.47 18.02
CA THR A 875 9.52 28.56 17.16
C THR A 875 9.54 27.59 15.97
N LEU A 876 10.68 27.50 15.27
CA LEU A 876 10.80 26.63 14.11
C LEU A 876 11.20 25.23 14.56
N GLN A 877 10.55 24.21 14.01
CA GLN A 877 10.82 22.81 14.28
C GLN A 877 12.03 22.34 13.47
N TRP A 878 13.22 22.65 13.98
CA TRP A 878 14.49 22.23 13.37
C TRP A 878 14.74 20.74 13.59
N ASP A 879 14.98 20.02 12.49
CA ASP A 879 15.45 18.64 12.53
C ASP A 879 16.99 18.59 12.54
N GLU A 880 17.56 17.55 13.16
CA GLU A 880 19.02 17.34 13.23
C GLU A 880 19.67 17.26 11.83
N GLN A 881 18.96 16.80 10.80
CA GLN A 881 19.49 16.73 9.44
C GLN A 881 19.43 18.05 8.68
N ALA A 882 18.60 19.01 9.14
CA ALA A 882 18.40 20.28 8.48
C ALA A 882 19.66 21.16 8.56
N ILE A 883 20.36 21.12 9.70
CA ILE A 883 21.47 22.00 10.07
C ILE A 883 22.82 21.25 10.15
N PRO A 884 23.96 21.97 10.09
CA PRO A 884 25.25 21.33 10.33
C PRO A 884 25.42 21.00 11.83
N GLY A 885 25.36 19.72 12.17
CA GLY A 885 25.54 19.26 13.56
C GLY A 885 24.32 18.49 14.05
N SER A 886 24.09 18.51 15.37
CA SER A 886 22.91 17.90 16.01
C SER A 886 22.26 18.82 17.05
N ASP A 887 22.80 20.02 17.24
CA ASP A 887 22.35 20.96 18.28
C ASP A 887 22.01 22.30 17.61
N ILE A 888 20.71 22.59 17.52
CA ILE A 888 20.21 23.86 16.98
C ILE A 888 20.62 25.05 17.84
N GLY A 889 20.75 24.88 19.16
CA GLY A 889 21.18 25.97 20.04
C GLY A 889 22.59 26.45 19.70
N ALA A 890 23.51 25.50 19.46
CA ALA A 890 24.87 25.84 19.04
C ALA A 890 24.92 26.53 17.66
N VAL A 891 24.10 26.07 16.70
CA VAL A 891 24.04 26.68 15.36
C VAL A 891 23.37 28.07 15.40
N SER A 892 22.34 28.25 16.22
CA SER A 892 21.70 29.55 16.47
C SER A 892 22.68 30.55 17.10
N ASP A 893 23.43 30.13 18.12
CA ASP A 893 24.50 30.94 18.74
C ASP A 893 25.56 31.35 17.69
N ASP A 894 25.93 30.44 16.81
CA ASP A 894 26.88 30.70 15.73
C ASP A 894 26.32 31.68 14.70
N TRP A 895 25.04 31.55 14.30
CA TRP A 895 24.37 32.52 13.42
C TRP A 895 24.28 33.91 14.06
N ALA A 896 24.05 33.99 15.37
CA ALA A 896 24.05 35.26 16.11
C ALA A 896 25.44 35.94 16.12
N LEU A 897 26.52 35.17 16.12
CA LEU A 897 27.93 35.63 16.14
C LEU A 897 28.54 35.87 14.75
N SER A 898 27.72 36.01 13.69
CA SER A 898 28.12 36.19 12.28
C SER A 898 28.58 34.92 11.55
N GLY A 899 28.12 33.75 11.99
CA GLY A 899 28.19 32.52 11.22
C GLY A 899 27.13 32.49 10.11
N PHE A 900 27.41 31.75 9.03
CA PHE A 900 26.41 31.43 8.01
C PHE A 900 26.50 29.96 7.61
N THR A 901 25.37 29.42 7.15
CA THR A 901 25.33 28.09 6.52
C THR A 901 24.88 28.20 5.08
N ALA A 902 25.21 27.22 4.25
CA ALA A 902 24.93 27.28 2.82
C ALA A 902 24.37 25.97 2.26
N GLY A 903 23.33 26.06 1.44
CA GLY A 903 22.76 24.95 0.69
C GLY A 903 23.74 24.36 -0.32
N GLY A 904 23.42 23.18 -0.87
CA GLY A 904 24.30 22.46 -1.79
C GLY A 904 24.68 23.24 -3.05
N ALA A 905 23.71 23.90 -3.68
CA ALA A 905 23.95 24.73 -4.87
C ALA A 905 24.62 26.07 -4.49
N ALA A 906 24.22 26.69 -3.39
CA ALA A 906 24.85 27.91 -2.88
C ALA A 906 26.35 27.73 -2.59
N ARG A 907 26.73 26.59 -1.99
CA ARG A 907 28.15 26.24 -1.77
C ARG A 907 28.95 26.11 -3.05
N ASN A 908 28.36 25.50 -4.09
CA ASN A 908 29.02 25.38 -5.39
C ASN A 908 29.18 26.76 -6.05
N GLN A 909 28.22 27.66 -5.87
CA GLN A 909 28.30 29.04 -6.38
C GLN A 909 29.36 29.87 -5.63
N LEU A 910 29.54 29.64 -4.33
CA LEU A 910 30.56 30.27 -3.50
C LEU A 910 31.96 29.64 -3.64
N ASP A 911 32.10 28.55 -4.41
CA ASP A 911 33.31 27.72 -4.51
C ASP A 911 33.83 27.23 -3.13
N ILE A 912 32.91 26.91 -2.21
CA ILE A 912 33.21 26.46 -0.84
C ILE A 912 32.96 24.95 -0.72
N SER A 913 33.98 24.21 -0.26
CA SER A 913 33.89 22.77 -0.03
C SER A 913 33.40 22.45 1.40
N LYS A 914 33.03 21.18 1.65
CA LYS A 914 32.63 20.73 3.00
C LYS A 914 33.76 20.84 4.03
N SER A 915 35.03 20.88 3.60
CA SER A 915 36.19 20.98 4.50
C SER A 915 36.56 22.41 4.90
N ASP A 916 35.95 23.42 4.30
CA ASP A 916 36.31 24.83 4.50
C ASP A 916 35.56 25.49 5.66
N VAL A 917 35.03 24.69 6.60
CA VAL A 917 34.36 25.17 7.82
C VAL A 917 35.33 26.06 8.62
N GLY A 918 34.87 27.25 8.99
CA GLY A 918 35.67 28.31 9.63
C GLY A 918 36.33 29.30 8.65
N SER A 919 36.06 29.21 7.35
CA SER A 919 36.50 30.20 6.37
C SER A 919 35.63 31.47 6.40
N ASN A 920 36.25 32.63 6.21
CA ASN A 920 35.52 33.91 6.18
C ASN A 920 35.19 34.30 4.74
N VAL A 921 33.96 34.75 4.53
CA VAL A 921 33.44 35.30 3.27
C VAL A 921 32.91 36.70 3.55
N THR A 922 33.18 37.64 2.65
CA THR A 922 32.58 38.98 2.74
C THR A 922 31.37 39.06 1.82
N LEU A 923 30.18 39.18 2.41
CA LEU A 923 28.93 39.38 1.70
C LEU A 923 28.70 40.88 1.46
N GLN A 924 28.22 41.22 0.28
CA GLN A 924 27.81 42.56 -0.10
C GLN A 924 26.29 42.60 -0.31
N TYR A 925 25.66 43.66 0.18
CA TYR A 925 24.28 44.00 -0.13
C TYR A 925 24.25 45.34 -0.84
N THR A 926 23.54 45.42 -1.96
CA THR A 926 23.43 46.64 -2.77
C THR A 926 21.98 47.12 -2.72
N SER A 927 21.74 48.27 -2.07
CA SER A 927 20.44 48.93 -2.13
C SER A 927 20.44 50.01 -3.20
N TYR A 928 19.37 50.07 -3.99
CA TYR A 928 19.18 51.07 -5.03
C TYR A 928 18.18 52.12 -4.56
N GLY A 929 18.66 53.36 -4.41
CA GLY A 929 17.84 54.53 -4.12
C GLY A 929 17.56 55.34 -5.38
N PHE A 930 16.37 55.94 -5.43
CA PHE A 930 16.03 56.90 -6.47
C PHE A 930 16.48 58.31 -6.04
N GLY A 931 17.49 58.84 -6.74
CA GLY A 931 18.12 60.13 -6.47
C GLY A 931 17.50 61.32 -7.21
N GLY A 932 16.32 61.14 -7.84
CA GLY A 932 15.68 62.14 -8.68
C GLY A 932 16.03 61.99 -10.17
N PHE A 933 15.73 63.00 -10.97
CA PHE A 933 16.07 63.06 -12.39
C PHE A 933 17.20 64.07 -12.63
N ASP A 934 18.12 63.76 -13.54
CA ASP A 934 19.13 64.72 -13.98
C ASP A 934 18.51 65.85 -14.83
N SER A 935 19.33 66.80 -15.27
CA SER A 935 18.89 67.92 -16.14
C SER A 935 18.36 67.49 -17.51
N GLU A 936 18.52 66.21 -17.87
CA GLU A 936 18.10 65.60 -19.13
C GLU A 936 16.90 64.64 -18.94
N MET A 937 16.29 64.62 -17.75
CA MET A 937 15.19 63.73 -17.34
C MET A 937 15.56 62.23 -17.26
N ASN A 938 16.85 61.89 -17.13
CA ASN A 938 17.25 60.51 -16.84
C ASN A 938 17.14 60.22 -15.33
N PRO A 939 16.63 59.05 -14.91
CA PRO A 939 16.57 58.67 -13.51
C PRO A 939 17.99 58.48 -12.94
N ILE A 940 18.32 59.22 -11.88
CA ILE A 940 19.57 59.05 -11.12
C ILE A 940 19.34 57.90 -10.14
N ILE A 941 19.99 56.77 -10.38
CA ILE A 941 19.97 55.63 -9.46
C ILE A 941 21.23 55.72 -8.58
N THR A 942 21.05 55.95 -7.28
CA THR A 942 22.14 55.92 -6.29
C THR A 942 22.23 54.53 -5.68
N SER A 943 23.35 53.83 -5.86
CA SER A 943 23.58 52.52 -5.22
C SER A 943 24.37 52.68 -3.92
N THR A 944 23.84 52.19 -2.81
CA THR A 944 24.57 52.09 -1.53
C THR A 944 24.99 50.64 -1.33
N ILE A 945 26.29 50.40 -1.14
CA ILE A 945 26.84 49.05 -0.92
C ILE A 945 27.26 48.95 0.54
N THR A 946 26.76 47.94 1.24
CA THR A 946 27.15 47.56 2.59
C THR A 946 27.81 46.19 2.57
N GLU A 947 28.72 45.95 3.50
CA GLU A 947 29.51 44.72 3.57
C GLU A 947 29.45 44.12 4.97
N ALA A 948 29.35 42.80 5.06
CA ALA A 948 29.49 42.05 6.30
C ALA A 948 30.47 40.87 6.11
N GLU A 949 31.38 40.70 7.05
CA GLU A 949 32.26 39.53 7.10
C GLU A 949 31.56 38.41 7.89
N VAL A 950 31.37 37.26 7.26
CA VAL A 950 30.68 36.11 7.83
C VAL A 950 31.54 34.86 7.77
N THR A 951 31.36 33.95 8.73
CA THR A 951 32.14 32.71 8.83
C THR A 951 31.30 31.52 8.37
N TYR A 952 31.83 30.67 7.50
CA TYR A 952 31.13 29.47 7.04
C TYR A 952 31.12 28.38 8.12
N MET A 953 29.94 28.03 8.62
CA MET A 953 29.75 27.08 9.72
C MET A 953 29.42 25.66 9.26
N GLY A 954 29.06 25.49 7.99
CA GLY A 954 28.68 24.20 7.42
C GLY A 954 27.53 24.31 6.44
N GLY A 955 27.13 23.18 5.87
CA GLY A 955 26.00 23.12 4.96
C GLY A 955 24.70 22.82 5.69
N HIS A 956 23.62 23.52 5.34
CA HIS A 956 22.26 23.13 5.69
C HIS A 956 21.62 22.36 4.52
N ARG A 957 20.57 21.58 4.80
CA ARG A 957 19.82 20.84 3.78
C ARG A 957 18.48 21.50 3.44
N TRP A 958 17.75 21.92 4.47
CA TRP A 958 16.51 22.66 4.37
C TRP A 958 16.34 23.61 5.55
N VAL A 959 15.38 24.54 5.43
CA VAL A 959 14.91 25.38 6.54
C VAL A 959 13.44 25.03 6.78
N PRO A 960 13.00 24.80 8.03
CA PRO A 960 11.62 24.44 8.33
C PRO A 960 10.63 25.45 7.74
N GLY A 961 9.62 24.96 7.02
CA GLY A 961 8.55 25.78 6.44
C GLY A 961 8.92 26.45 5.11
N LEU A 962 10.10 26.14 4.56
CA LEU A 962 10.58 26.64 3.28
C LEU A 962 10.86 25.48 2.32
N LEU A 963 10.77 25.75 1.01
CA LEU A 963 10.95 24.72 -0.01
C LEU A 963 12.42 24.23 -0.03
N SER A 964 12.60 22.93 -0.17
CA SER A 964 13.92 22.28 -0.21
C SER A 964 14.78 22.71 -1.41
N SER A 965 14.15 22.90 -2.57
CA SER A 965 14.81 23.40 -3.78
C SER A 965 15.36 24.81 -3.60
N GLU A 966 14.62 25.67 -2.91
CA GLU A 966 15.03 27.03 -2.58
C GLU A 966 16.13 27.02 -1.52
N SER A 967 16.01 26.16 -0.51
CA SER A 967 17.02 26.00 0.55
C SER A 967 18.37 25.59 -0.03
N SER A 968 18.40 24.69 -1.01
CA SER A 968 19.65 24.28 -1.68
C SER A 968 20.38 25.44 -2.37
N GLN A 969 19.64 26.46 -2.82
CA GLN A 969 20.16 27.65 -3.51
C GLN A 969 20.44 28.82 -2.56
N ALA A 970 20.04 28.73 -1.30
CA ALA A 970 20.14 29.82 -0.33
C ALA A 970 21.34 29.67 0.62
N ILE A 971 21.78 30.81 1.14
CA ILE A 971 22.58 30.89 2.38
C ILE A 971 21.69 31.34 3.53
N VAL A 972 21.97 30.88 4.74
CA VAL A 972 21.24 31.26 5.95
C VAL A 972 22.17 32.04 6.87
N ILE A 973 21.72 33.22 7.29
CA ILE A 973 22.42 34.13 8.21
C ILE A 973 21.52 34.50 9.39
N GLY A 974 22.14 34.86 10.52
CA GLY A 974 21.42 35.34 11.70
C GLY A 974 21.08 36.84 11.66
N GLU A 975 20.24 37.26 12.60
CA GLU A 975 19.80 38.65 12.77
C GLU A 975 20.96 39.65 12.93
N GLY A 976 22.04 39.25 13.62
CA GLY A 976 23.23 40.09 13.83
C GLY A 976 23.89 40.50 12.52
N THR A 977 24.07 39.57 11.58
CA THR A 977 24.61 39.85 10.25
C THR A 977 23.66 40.71 9.43
N TYR A 978 22.35 40.47 9.54
CA TYR A 978 21.35 41.28 8.87
C TYR A 978 21.40 42.75 9.31
N LYS A 979 21.58 43.02 10.60
CA LYS A 979 21.81 44.38 11.14
C LYS A 979 23.08 45.03 10.60
N LEU A 980 24.13 44.27 10.31
CA LEU A 980 25.36 44.79 9.70
C LEU A 980 25.16 45.18 8.22
N LEU A 981 24.34 44.41 7.50
CA LEU A 981 24.07 44.66 6.07
C LEU A 981 23.07 45.80 5.86
N LEU A 982 21.94 45.85 6.58
CA LEU A 982 20.88 46.84 6.34
C LEU A 982 20.80 47.94 7.41
N GLY A 983 21.54 47.82 8.50
CA GLY A 983 21.54 48.76 9.63
C GLY A 983 20.61 48.33 10.78
N PRO A 984 20.74 48.96 11.97
CA PRO A 984 20.03 48.51 13.18
C PRO A 984 18.50 48.63 13.14
N SER A 985 17.97 49.58 12.37
CA SER A 985 16.51 49.79 12.22
C SER A 985 15.84 48.79 11.30
N ALA A 986 16.61 48.01 10.53
CA ALA A 986 16.06 47.05 9.56
C ALA A 986 15.31 45.88 10.22
N VAL A 987 15.57 45.60 11.50
CA VAL A 987 14.87 44.57 12.28
C VAL A 987 13.62 45.13 12.95
N THR A 988 13.69 46.34 13.52
CA THR A 988 12.55 46.95 14.22
C THR A 988 11.40 47.26 13.29
N ASP A 989 11.72 47.61 12.04
CA ASP A 989 10.75 47.96 11.01
C ASP A 989 10.48 46.77 10.07
N TYR A 990 10.92 45.56 10.44
CA TYR A 990 10.76 44.38 9.60
C TYR A 990 9.29 43.97 9.49
N THR A 991 8.87 43.73 8.26
CA THR A 991 7.54 43.23 7.92
C THR A 991 7.67 41.99 7.09
N SER A 992 6.89 40.96 7.40
CA SER A 992 6.87 39.71 6.67
C SER A 992 5.45 39.40 6.23
N ASN A 993 5.34 38.80 5.06
CA ASN A 993 4.12 38.15 4.62
C ASN A 993 4.00 36.75 5.23
N ARG A 994 5.06 36.18 5.81
CA ARG A 994 5.07 34.83 6.39
C ARG A 994 5.52 34.86 7.84
N TRP A 995 4.69 34.32 8.72
CA TRP A 995 4.94 34.20 10.15
C TRP A 995 4.75 32.76 10.61
N PHE A 996 5.55 32.37 11.60
CA PHE A 996 5.54 31.06 12.22
C PHE A 996 5.22 31.21 13.70
N PHE A 997 4.42 30.30 14.23
CA PHE A 997 3.92 30.34 15.60
C PHE A 997 4.10 28.97 16.27
N GLU A 998 4.57 29.01 17.50
CA GLU A 998 4.60 27.89 18.45
C GLU A 998 3.49 28.09 19.47
N LEU A 999 2.66 27.06 19.67
CA LEU A 999 1.38 27.18 20.35
C LEU A 999 1.17 26.09 21.40
N CYS A 1000 1.50 24.83 21.07
CA CYS A 1000 1.33 23.70 21.97
C CYS A 1000 2.18 22.49 21.54
N ASP A 1001 2.37 21.54 22.44
CA ASP A 1001 3.08 20.29 22.15
C ASP A 1001 2.30 19.42 21.15
N GLN A 1002 2.66 19.55 19.87
CA GLN A 1002 2.10 18.86 18.70
C GLN A 1002 2.22 17.33 18.77
N SER A 1003 3.10 16.79 19.62
CA SER A 1003 3.18 15.34 19.87
C SER A 1003 1.93 14.79 20.57
N GLN A 1004 1.13 15.65 21.20
CA GLN A 1004 -0.13 15.29 21.87
C GLN A 1004 -1.31 15.33 20.91
N LYS A 1005 -2.11 14.26 20.91
CA LYS A 1005 -3.27 14.12 20.01
C LYS A 1005 -4.30 15.26 20.16
N ASP A 1006 -4.51 15.76 21.38
CA ASP A 1006 -5.47 16.82 21.65
C ASP A 1006 -4.99 18.16 21.07
N CYS A 1007 -3.69 18.49 21.21
CA CYS A 1007 -3.06 19.64 20.56
C CYS A 1007 -3.10 19.50 19.02
N LYS A 1008 -2.82 18.32 18.45
CA LYS A 1008 -2.92 18.07 17.00
C LYS A 1008 -4.30 18.45 16.46
N ASN A 1009 -5.38 18.09 17.17
CA ASN A 1009 -6.75 18.43 16.77
C ASN A 1009 -7.10 19.91 17.01
N ALA A 1010 -6.56 20.51 18.07
CA ALA A 1010 -6.68 21.94 18.34
C ALA A 1010 -6.03 22.78 17.24
N LEU A 1011 -4.83 22.39 16.78
CA LEU A 1011 -4.11 23.05 15.69
C LEU A 1011 -4.87 23.01 14.37
N LYS A 1012 -5.54 21.89 14.05
CA LYS A 1012 -6.42 21.82 12.86
C LYS A 1012 -7.56 22.83 12.93
N THR A 1013 -8.22 22.87 14.09
CA THR A 1013 -9.35 23.79 14.32
C THR A 1013 -8.87 25.24 14.24
N LEU A 1014 -7.73 25.55 14.87
CA LEU A 1014 -7.13 26.86 14.83
C LEU A 1014 -6.63 27.24 13.43
N GLY A 1015 -6.04 26.30 12.68
CA GLY A 1015 -5.58 26.51 11.31
C GLY A 1015 -6.73 26.93 10.39
N VAL A 1016 -7.92 26.36 10.60
CA VAL A 1016 -9.16 26.81 9.94
C VAL A 1016 -9.56 28.21 10.40
N GLU A 1017 -9.54 28.52 11.69
CA GLU A 1017 -9.91 29.86 12.18
C GLU A 1017 -8.91 30.96 11.78
N VAL A 1018 -7.62 30.63 11.68
CA VAL A 1018 -6.55 31.53 11.24
C VAL A 1018 -6.56 31.71 9.73
N SER A 1019 -6.80 30.64 8.97
CA SER A 1019 -7.05 30.78 7.54
C SER A 1019 -8.27 31.67 7.31
N ASN A 1020 -9.20 31.72 8.26
CA ASN A 1020 -10.34 32.65 8.29
C ASN A 1020 -10.06 34.07 8.83
N GLY A 1021 -8.79 34.48 8.99
CA GLY A 1021 -8.39 35.81 9.49
C GLY A 1021 -8.35 36.90 8.40
N GLU A 1022 -8.46 38.17 8.80
CA GLU A 1022 -8.38 39.29 7.85
C GLU A 1022 -6.94 39.46 7.32
N GLY A 1023 -6.78 39.48 6.00
CA GLY A 1023 -5.47 39.62 5.34
C GLY A 1023 -4.60 38.35 5.35
N VAL A 1024 -5.17 37.19 5.68
CA VAL A 1024 -4.50 35.88 5.60
C VAL A 1024 -4.78 35.21 4.26
N SER A 1025 -3.73 34.97 3.49
CA SER A 1025 -3.79 34.28 2.19
C SER A 1025 -3.87 32.76 2.33
N SER A 1026 -3.14 32.18 3.29
CA SER A 1026 -3.15 30.74 3.58
C SER A 1026 -2.59 30.49 4.97
N ALA A 1027 -3.10 29.46 5.65
CA ALA A 1027 -2.51 28.92 6.86
C ALA A 1027 -2.16 27.44 6.64
N SER A 1028 -1.04 27.02 7.21
CA SER A 1028 -0.53 25.65 7.16
C SER A 1028 -0.29 25.22 8.60
N ASP A 1029 -1.07 24.25 9.08
CA ASP A 1029 -0.95 23.73 10.44
C ASP A 1029 -0.30 22.35 10.44
N TRP A 1030 0.46 22.08 11.49
CA TRP A 1030 1.20 20.82 11.59
C TRP A 1030 0.26 19.63 11.71
N GLY A 1031 -0.90 19.78 12.35
CA GLY A 1031 -1.83 18.67 12.61
C GLY A 1031 -2.47 18.10 11.34
N THR A 1032 -2.92 18.96 10.43
CA THR A 1032 -3.49 18.60 9.12
C THR A 1032 -2.40 17.99 8.23
N ASN A 1033 -1.26 18.66 8.10
CA ASN A 1033 -0.16 18.18 7.25
C ASN A 1033 0.41 16.86 7.76
N HIS A 1034 0.49 16.65 9.08
CA HIS A 1034 0.97 15.41 9.66
C HIS A 1034 0.04 14.24 9.35
N GLU A 1035 -1.29 14.42 9.51
CA GLU A 1035 -2.26 13.38 9.14
C GLU A 1035 -2.21 13.07 7.64
N GLY A 1036 -2.03 14.09 6.79
CA GLY A 1036 -1.82 13.92 5.35
C GLY A 1036 -0.58 13.07 5.05
N ASN A 1037 0.57 13.41 5.64
CA ASN A 1037 1.84 12.71 5.45
C ASN A 1037 1.84 11.28 6.03
N GLU A 1038 1.19 11.05 7.16
CA GLU A 1038 1.01 9.72 7.78
C GLU A 1038 0.22 8.77 6.87
N ARG A 1039 -0.87 9.27 6.24
CA ARG A 1039 -1.71 8.47 5.35
C ARG A 1039 -1.09 8.25 3.98
N THR A 1040 -0.49 9.30 3.42
CA THR A 1040 0.15 9.21 2.10
C THR A 1040 1.50 8.51 2.15
N GLY A 1041 2.08 8.37 3.36
CA GLY A 1041 3.40 7.82 3.63
C GLY A 1041 4.45 8.66 2.91
N GLY A 1042 5.11 9.58 3.61
CA GLY A 1042 6.06 10.55 3.07
C GLY A 1042 7.22 9.98 2.24
N LEU A 1043 7.35 8.65 2.18
CA LEU A 1043 8.21 7.91 1.25
C LEU A 1043 7.43 7.10 0.21
N ILE A 1044 6.49 6.24 0.63
CA ILE A 1044 5.72 5.29 -0.22
C ILE A 1044 4.40 4.92 0.46
N PHE A 1045 3.27 5.20 -0.20
CA PHE A 1045 1.90 4.94 0.26
C PHE A 1045 1.71 3.53 0.84
N GLY A 1046 1.19 3.46 2.07
CA GLY A 1046 0.85 2.23 2.81
C GLY A 1046 2.01 1.29 3.19
N THR A 1047 3.27 1.74 3.14
CA THR A 1047 4.38 1.02 3.77
C THR A 1047 4.18 0.78 5.29
N PRO A 1048 3.64 1.73 6.09
CA PRO A 1048 3.45 1.53 7.53
C PRO A 1048 2.50 0.37 7.88
N GLY A 1049 1.36 0.25 7.17
CA GLY A 1049 0.44 -0.87 7.32
C GLY A 1049 1.10 -2.21 6.98
N LEU A 1050 1.87 -2.25 5.90
CA LEU A 1050 2.59 -3.43 5.44
C LEU A 1050 3.62 -3.91 6.49
N LEU A 1051 4.41 -3.00 7.06
CA LEU A 1051 5.40 -3.33 8.10
C LEU A 1051 4.73 -3.76 9.41
N SER A 1052 3.64 -3.10 9.81
CA SER A 1052 2.82 -3.50 10.97
C SER A 1052 2.28 -4.92 10.81
N LEU A 1053 1.83 -5.27 9.60
CA LEU A 1053 1.39 -6.61 9.26
C LEU A 1053 2.50 -7.65 9.40
N GLN A 1054 3.68 -7.36 8.83
CA GLN A 1054 4.84 -8.24 8.94
C GLN A 1054 5.21 -8.49 10.40
N PHE A 1055 5.22 -7.43 11.20
CA PHE A 1055 5.52 -7.51 12.61
C PHE A 1055 4.54 -8.43 13.36
N VAL A 1056 3.22 -8.24 13.19
CA VAL A 1056 2.20 -9.06 13.85
C VAL A 1056 2.28 -10.52 13.40
N VAL A 1057 2.31 -10.76 12.08
CA VAL A 1057 2.29 -12.12 11.54
C VAL A 1057 3.60 -12.87 11.87
N ALA A 1058 4.76 -12.20 11.79
CA ALA A 1058 6.04 -12.80 12.16
C ALA A 1058 6.13 -13.08 13.66
N SER A 1059 5.56 -12.21 14.52
CA SER A 1059 5.49 -12.44 15.97
C SER A 1059 4.63 -13.66 16.31
N LEU A 1060 3.44 -13.77 15.72
CA LEU A 1060 2.56 -14.93 15.88
C LEU A 1060 3.23 -16.22 15.35
N ALA A 1061 3.88 -16.12 14.18
CA ALA A 1061 4.65 -17.20 13.59
C ALA A 1061 5.80 -17.67 14.48
N SER A 1062 6.51 -16.73 15.12
CA SER A 1062 7.61 -17.03 16.05
C SER A 1062 7.10 -17.81 17.25
N ILE A 1063 6.02 -17.34 17.88
CA ILE A 1063 5.38 -18.00 19.03
C ILE A 1063 4.89 -19.41 18.65
N ALA A 1064 4.15 -19.53 17.54
CA ALA A 1064 3.61 -20.80 17.08
C ALA A 1064 4.71 -21.81 16.72
N SER A 1065 5.73 -21.36 15.98
CA SER A 1065 6.88 -22.19 15.60
C SER A 1065 7.63 -22.64 16.84
N ALA A 1066 7.99 -21.71 17.73
CA ALA A 1066 8.71 -22.04 18.95
C ALA A 1066 7.95 -23.07 19.79
N PHE A 1067 6.63 -22.90 19.97
CA PHE A 1067 5.77 -23.87 20.65
C PHE A 1067 5.82 -25.26 19.99
N VAL A 1068 5.56 -25.31 18.68
CA VAL A 1068 5.52 -26.57 17.93
C VAL A 1068 6.86 -27.26 18.05
N PHE A 1069 7.96 -26.60 17.72
CA PHE A 1069 9.29 -27.22 17.68
C PHE A 1069 9.77 -27.71 19.03
N LEU A 1070 9.50 -26.92 20.06
CA LEU A 1070 9.84 -27.24 21.42
C LEU A 1070 9.17 -28.53 21.90
N SER A 1071 7.87 -28.68 21.63
CA SER A 1071 7.12 -29.89 21.96
C SER A 1071 7.76 -31.14 21.35
N LEU A 1072 8.41 -31.00 20.19
CA LEU A 1072 9.05 -32.11 19.48
C LEU A 1072 10.40 -32.47 20.06
N VAL A 1073 11.25 -31.48 20.35
CA VAL A 1073 12.56 -31.72 20.96
C VAL A 1073 12.37 -32.48 22.28
N LEU A 1074 11.36 -32.10 23.05
CA LEU A 1074 10.97 -32.79 24.28
C LEU A 1074 10.46 -34.21 24.00
N SER A 1075 9.61 -34.39 23.01
CA SER A 1075 9.09 -35.72 22.64
C SER A 1075 10.18 -36.67 22.16
N GLN A 1076 11.12 -36.19 21.33
CA GLN A 1076 12.25 -36.98 20.82
C GLN A 1076 13.18 -37.44 21.95
N ARG A 1077 13.31 -36.63 23.01
CA ARG A 1077 14.19 -36.91 24.15
C ARG A 1077 13.49 -37.56 25.33
N LYS A 1078 12.19 -37.81 25.25
CA LYS A 1078 11.40 -38.40 26.33
C LYS A 1078 12.00 -39.69 26.88
N LYS A 1079 12.57 -40.54 26.02
CA LYS A 1079 13.28 -41.76 26.43
C LYS A 1079 14.59 -41.49 27.18
N GLU A 1080 15.37 -40.50 26.75
CA GLU A 1080 16.59 -40.09 27.44
C GLU A 1080 16.28 -39.56 28.85
N LEU A 1081 15.23 -38.74 28.95
CA LEU A 1081 14.75 -38.19 30.22
C LEU A 1081 14.24 -39.29 31.16
N ALA A 1082 13.51 -40.27 30.63
CA ALA A 1082 13.05 -41.44 31.39
C ALA A 1082 14.22 -42.32 31.87
N ILE A 1083 15.27 -42.50 31.06
CA ILE A 1083 16.49 -43.22 31.47
C ILE A 1083 17.19 -42.47 32.61
N LEU A 1084 17.30 -41.14 32.54
CA LEU A 1084 17.88 -40.33 33.62
C LEU A 1084 17.09 -40.48 34.93
N GLN A 1085 15.75 -40.52 34.85
CA GLN A 1085 14.91 -40.78 36.01
C GLN A 1085 15.08 -42.22 36.55
N ALA A 1086 15.24 -43.21 35.66
CA ALA A 1086 15.49 -44.60 36.06
C ALA A 1086 16.84 -44.80 36.75
N ILE A 1087 17.84 -43.97 36.42
CA ILE A 1087 19.16 -43.95 37.07
C ILE A 1087 19.11 -43.24 38.45
N GLY A 1088 18.01 -42.54 38.77
CA GLY A 1088 17.78 -41.90 40.07
C GLY A 1088 17.69 -40.38 40.05
N ALA A 1089 17.63 -39.73 38.87
CA ALA A 1089 17.42 -38.28 38.79
C ALA A 1089 15.99 -37.90 39.21
N SER A 1090 15.85 -36.93 40.11
CA SER A 1090 14.53 -36.43 40.50
C SER A 1090 13.84 -35.68 39.34
N PRO A 1091 12.49 -35.67 39.26
CA PRO A 1091 11.77 -34.90 38.23
C PRO A 1091 12.14 -33.41 38.19
N ALA A 1092 12.46 -32.82 39.33
CA ALA A 1092 12.91 -31.42 39.41
C ALA A 1092 14.31 -31.21 38.81
N GLN A 1093 15.23 -32.16 39.00
CA GLN A 1093 16.56 -32.10 38.38
C GLN A 1093 16.47 -32.24 36.85
N VAL A 1094 15.61 -33.14 36.36
CA VAL A 1094 15.39 -33.32 34.91
C VAL A 1094 14.72 -32.08 34.30
N LEU A 1095 13.74 -31.48 34.97
CA LEU A 1095 13.10 -30.23 34.54
C LEU A 1095 14.13 -29.09 34.41
N ARG A 1096 15.02 -28.92 35.40
CA ARG A 1096 16.07 -27.87 35.37
C ARG A 1096 17.08 -28.10 34.25
N LEU A 1097 17.50 -29.34 34.02
CA LEU A 1097 18.42 -29.71 32.94
C LEU A 1097 17.83 -29.34 31.56
N VAL A 1098 16.59 -29.75 31.31
CA VAL A 1098 15.91 -29.53 30.03
C VAL A 1098 15.62 -28.04 29.81
N LEU A 1099 15.15 -27.34 30.84
CA LEU A 1099 14.88 -25.92 30.78
C LEU A 1099 16.16 -25.14 30.47
N PHE A 1100 17.28 -25.48 31.12
CA PHE A 1100 18.56 -24.84 30.83
C PHE A 1100 19.02 -25.06 29.39
N GLU A 1101 18.96 -26.30 28.90
CA GLU A 1101 19.44 -26.63 27.56
C GLU A 1101 18.67 -25.88 26.46
N ILE A 1102 17.34 -25.88 26.56
CA ILE A 1102 16.49 -25.23 25.57
C ILE A 1102 16.57 -23.70 25.71
N MET A 1103 16.61 -23.18 26.94
CA MET A 1103 16.81 -21.75 27.17
C MET A 1103 18.14 -21.26 26.58
N ALA A 1104 19.21 -22.04 26.69
CA ALA A 1104 20.49 -21.68 26.09
C ALA A 1104 20.43 -21.60 24.56
N ILE A 1105 19.74 -22.54 23.90
CA ILE A 1105 19.51 -22.48 22.44
C ILE A 1105 18.70 -21.25 22.07
N LEU A 1106 17.60 -21.01 22.80
CA LEU A 1106 16.67 -19.92 22.53
C LEU A 1106 17.32 -18.56 22.73
N LEU A 1107 18.02 -18.33 23.85
CA LEU A 1107 18.67 -17.04 24.13
C LEU A 1107 19.78 -16.72 23.12
N VAL A 1108 20.61 -17.70 22.74
CA VAL A 1108 21.62 -17.48 21.68
C VAL A 1108 20.95 -17.20 20.34
N SER A 1109 19.92 -17.97 19.97
CA SER A 1109 19.21 -17.76 18.70
C SER A 1109 18.47 -16.42 18.68
N MET A 1110 17.91 -15.98 19.80
CA MET A 1110 17.25 -14.69 19.95
C MET A 1110 18.24 -13.54 19.81
N ALA A 1111 19.38 -13.58 20.51
CA ALA A 1111 20.43 -12.58 20.38
C ALA A 1111 20.96 -12.49 18.94
N LEU A 1112 21.28 -13.64 18.32
CA LEU A 1112 21.72 -13.68 16.94
C LEU A 1112 20.62 -13.24 15.95
N GLY A 1113 19.35 -13.48 16.28
CA GLY A 1113 18.20 -13.10 15.45
C GLY A 1113 17.99 -11.59 15.44
N VAL A 1114 18.09 -10.95 16.61
CA VAL A 1114 18.09 -9.49 16.74
C VAL A 1114 19.29 -8.90 16.00
N ILE A 1115 20.51 -9.39 16.21
CA ILE A 1115 21.71 -8.91 15.50
C ILE A 1115 21.54 -9.01 13.98
N LEU A 1116 21.04 -10.15 13.50
CA LEU A 1116 20.77 -10.36 12.09
C LEU A 1116 19.69 -9.40 11.59
N GLY A 1117 18.62 -9.19 12.35
CA GLY A 1117 17.55 -8.25 12.03
C GLY A 1117 18.02 -6.80 11.96
N LEU A 1118 18.89 -6.36 12.87
CA LEU A 1118 19.49 -5.02 12.83
C LEU A 1118 20.36 -4.84 11.57
N ALA A 1119 21.20 -5.82 11.25
CA ALA A 1119 22.03 -5.79 10.04
C ALA A 1119 21.19 -5.81 8.75
N ILE A 1120 20.08 -6.55 8.74
CA ILE A 1120 19.13 -6.53 7.62
C ILE A 1120 18.43 -5.17 7.54
N SER A 1121 18.05 -4.57 8.66
CA SER A 1121 17.39 -3.26 8.69
C SER A 1121 18.28 -2.20 8.03
N GLU A 1122 19.57 -2.18 8.34
CA GLU A 1122 20.55 -1.32 7.67
C GLU A 1122 20.61 -1.60 6.16
N SER A 1123 20.71 -2.87 5.74
CA SER A 1123 20.72 -3.24 4.33
C SER A 1123 19.43 -2.83 3.59
N PHE A 1124 18.27 -2.86 4.26
CA PHE A 1124 17.01 -2.38 3.71
C PHE A 1124 16.97 -0.86 3.55
N ASN A 1125 17.79 -0.09 4.27
CA ASN A 1125 17.83 1.36 4.10
C ASN A 1125 18.26 1.74 2.67
N GLY A 1126 19.31 1.10 2.15
CA GLY A 1126 19.70 1.24 0.74
C GLY A 1126 18.62 0.77 -0.24
N PHE A 1127 17.88 -0.30 0.08
CA PHE A 1127 16.72 -0.74 -0.72
C PHE A 1127 15.65 0.35 -0.84
N PHE A 1128 15.29 0.99 0.27
CA PHE A 1128 14.35 2.11 0.26
C PHE A 1128 14.90 3.34 -0.48
N GLY A 1129 16.20 3.60 -0.42
CA GLY A 1129 16.85 4.66 -1.21
C GLY A 1129 16.68 4.46 -2.72
N VAL A 1130 16.83 3.23 -3.22
CA VAL A 1130 16.60 2.90 -4.64
C VAL A 1130 15.15 3.17 -5.05
N PHE A 1131 14.19 2.74 -4.25
CA PHE A 1131 12.77 2.98 -4.56
C PHE A 1131 12.39 4.45 -4.43
N GLY A 1132 12.89 5.17 -3.41
CA GLY A 1132 12.70 6.61 -3.26
C GLY A 1132 13.16 7.38 -4.49
N PHE A 1133 14.33 7.02 -5.06
CA PHE A 1133 14.80 7.60 -6.31
C PHE A 1133 13.87 7.30 -7.49
N ILE A 1134 13.35 6.08 -7.60
CA ILE A 1134 12.40 5.71 -8.67
C ILE A 1134 11.10 6.53 -8.51
N PHE A 1135 10.54 6.63 -7.30
CA PHE A 1135 9.34 7.42 -7.05
C PHE A 1135 9.55 8.92 -7.32
N GLN A 1136 10.73 9.47 -6.99
CA GLN A 1136 11.08 10.85 -7.30
C GLN A 1136 11.06 11.15 -8.80
N ILE A 1137 11.52 10.21 -9.65
CA ILE A 1137 11.48 10.38 -11.11
C ILE A 1137 10.04 10.49 -11.63
N PHE A 1138 9.10 9.78 -11.02
CA PHE A 1138 7.70 9.74 -11.47
C PHE A 1138 6.82 10.84 -10.83
N LEU A 1139 7.10 11.24 -9.58
CA LEU A 1139 6.26 12.18 -8.81
C LEU A 1139 6.84 13.60 -8.72
N GLY A 1140 8.08 13.83 -9.12
CA GLY A 1140 8.68 15.18 -9.25
C GLY A 1140 8.94 15.94 -7.94
N GLN A 1141 8.43 15.46 -6.81
CA GLN A 1141 8.60 16.04 -5.47
C GLN A 1141 9.31 15.03 -4.58
N SER A 1142 10.36 15.47 -3.88
CA SER A 1142 10.97 14.70 -2.78
C SER A 1142 11.29 15.66 -1.64
N ALA A 1143 10.79 15.35 -0.44
CA ALA A 1143 11.38 15.91 0.76
C ALA A 1143 12.84 15.40 0.86
N PRO A 1144 13.84 16.26 1.06
CA PRO A 1144 15.27 15.90 1.09
C PRO A 1144 15.67 15.24 2.42
N ILE A 1145 14.77 14.48 3.03
CA ILE A 1145 14.95 13.89 4.36
C ILE A 1145 15.62 12.54 4.19
N ASP A 1146 16.80 12.40 4.77
CA ASP A 1146 17.51 11.13 4.78
C ASP A 1146 16.83 10.18 5.76
N ARG A 1147 16.77 8.92 5.37
CA ARG A 1147 16.20 7.86 6.20
C ARG A 1147 17.24 7.37 7.20
N ASP A 1148 17.40 8.11 8.29
CA ASP A 1148 18.30 7.72 9.39
C ASP A 1148 17.64 6.66 10.27
N LEU A 1149 18.29 5.52 10.40
CA LEU A 1149 17.73 4.40 11.16
C LEU A 1149 17.72 4.69 12.65
N VAL A 1150 16.51 4.69 13.21
CA VAL A 1150 16.31 4.74 14.66
C VAL A 1150 16.07 3.34 15.18
N TRP A 1151 16.73 3.00 16.29
CA TRP A 1151 16.69 1.67 16.88
C TRP A 1151 15.70 1.65 18.07
N PRO A 1152 14.46 1.17 17.90
CA PRO A 1152 13.43 1.14 18.94
C PRO A 1152 13.72 0.04 19.99
N TRP A 1153 14.71 0.26 20.85
CA TRP A 1153 15.18 -0.74 21.82
C TRP A 1153 14.08 -1.20 22.77
N THR A 1154 13.17 -0.31 23.16
CA THR A 1154 12.05 -0.59 24.06
C THR A 1154 11.09 -1.60 23.45
N GLU A 1155 10.64 -1.36 22.22
CA GLU A 1155 9.71 -2.20 21.46
C GLU A 1155 10.37 -3.56 21.17
N LEU A 1156 11.64 -3.54 20.74
CA LEU A 1156 12.42 -4.75 20.50
C LEU A 1156 12.55 -5.61 21.77
N ILE A 1157 12.81 -5.00 22.92
CA ILE A 1157 12.90 -5.71 24.21
C ILE A 1157 11.53 -6.28 24.59
N ILE A 1158 10.45 -5.51 24.48
CA ILE A 1158 9.09 -5.95 24.82
C ILE A 1158 8.70 -7.17 24.00
N VAL A 1159 8.94 -7.14 22.69
CA VAL A 1159 8.55 -8.23 21.79
C VAL A 1159 9.38 -9.49 22.05
N ASN A 1160 10.71 -9.36 22.15
CA ASN A 1160 11.57 -10.49 22.46
C ASN A 1160 11.24 -11.08 23.84
N ALA A 1161 10.93 -10.24 24.83
CA ALA A 1161 10.48 -10.68 26.15
C ALA A 1161 9.13 -11.42 26.07
N SER A 1162 8.18 -10.94 25.26
CA SER A 1162 6.88 -11.61 25.07
C SER A 1162 7.03 -13.01 24.46
N VAL A 1163 7.89 -13.15 23.44
CA VAL A 1163 8.22 -14.44 22.81
C VAL A 1163 8.91 -15.34 23.83
N LEU A 1164 9.88 -14.82 24.57
CA LEU A 1164 10.58 -15.56 25.63
C LEU A 1164 9.57 -16.09 26.67
N VAL A 1165 8.67 -15.24 27.18
CA VAL A 1165 7.65 -15.62 28.17
C VAL A 1165 6.72 -16.69 27.62
N ALA A 1166 6.20 -16.52 26.40
CA ALA A 1166 5.33 -17.50 25.75
C ALA A 1166 6.02 -18.86 25.61
N VAL A 1167 7.29 -18.87 25.19
CA VAL A 1167 8.07 -20.10 25.04
C VAL A 1167 8.40 -20.73 26.38
N VAL A 1168 8.71 -19.94 27.41
CA VAL A 1168 8.96 -20.44 28.77
C VAL A 1168 7.70 -21.07 29.36
N ILE A 1169 6.53 -20.45 29.18
CA ILE A 1169 5.25 -21.02 29.61
C ILE A 1169 5.00 -22.35 28.89
N ALA A 1170 5.18 -22.37 27.56
CA ALA A 1170 5.06 -23.59 26.76
C ALA A 1170 6.01 -24.70 27.26
N LEU A 1171 7.28 -24.37 27.48
CA LEU A 1171 8.33 -25.23 28.05
C LEU A 1171 7.91 -25.85 29.38
N LEU A 1172 7.44 -25.03 30.30
CA LEU A 1172 7.03 -25.47 31.63
C LEU A 1172 5.84 -26.42 31.54
N LEU A 1173 4.83 -26.09 30.73
CA LEU A 1173 3.63 -26.91 30.57
C LEU A 1173 3.94 -28.26 29.90
N THR A 1174 4.68 -28.23 28.80
CA THR A 1174 5.04 -29.43 28.02
C THR A 1174 6.00 -30.34 28.78
N THR A 1175 7.02 -29.79 29.43
CA THR A 1175 8.00 -30.60 30.18
C THR A 1175 7.37 -31.21 31.43
N ARG A 1176 6.53 -30.48 32.17
CA ARG A 1176 5.78 -31.04 33.32
C ARG A 1176 4.90 -32.21 32.89
N ARG A 1177 4.25 -32.10 31.73
CA ARG A 1177 3.43 -33.17 31.17
C ARG A 1177 4.26 -34.40 30.79
N ALA A 1178 5.42 -34.19 30.18
CA ALA A 1178 6.34 -35.27 29.83
C ALA A 1178 6.85 -36.03 31.08
N LEU A 1179 7.21 -35.31 32.14
CA LEU A 1179 7.75 -35.89 33.38
C LEU A 1179 6.72 -36.68 34.22
N LYS A 1180 5.41 -36.44 34.02
CA LYS A 1180 4.33 -37.19 34.68
C LYS A 1180 3.99 -38.51 33.99
N SER A 1181 4.64 -38.84 32.87
CA SER A 1181 4.37 -40.08 32.15
C SER A 1181 5.00 -41.30 32.84
N ASP A 1182 4.31 -42.45 32.76
CA ASP A 1182 4.77 -43.69 33.38
C ASP A 1182 6.12 -44.14 32.77
N LEU A 1183 7.15 -44.20 33.62
CA LEU A 1183 8.51 -44.56 33.23
C LEU A 1183 8.56 -45.91 32.52
N ALA A 1184 7.77 -46.88 32.98
CA ALA A 1184 7.80 -48.24 32.45
C ALA A 1184 7.25 -48.28 31.01
N ILE A 1185 6.21 -47.50 30.74
CA ILE A 1185 5.58 -47.36 29.42
C ILE A 1185 6.56 -46.67 28.45
N VAL A 1186 7.15 -45.55 28.88
CA VAL A 1186 8.13 -44.79 28.06
C VAL A 1186 9.39 -45.60 27.76
N LEU A 1187 9.88 -46.40 28.71
CA LEU A 1187 11.10 -47.22 28.53
C LEU A 1187 10.86 -48.45 27.65
N LYS A 1188 9.66 -49.08 27.75
CA LYS A 1188 9.18 -50.08 26.77
C LYS A 1188 8.96 -49.47 25.38
N GLY A 1189 8.90 -48.14 25.32
CA GLY A 1189 8.65 -47.38 24.11
C GLY A 1189 7.19 -47.39 23.70
N GLU A 1190 6.26 -47.78 24.57
CA GLU A 1190 4.81 -47.86 24.34
C GLU A 1190 4.14 -46.48 24.22
#